data_AF-A0AAW4XSD8-F1
#
_entry.id   AF-A0AAW4XSD8-F1
#
_cell.length_a   1.000
_cell.length_b   1.000
_cell.length_c   1.000
_cell.angle_alpha   90.00
_cell.angle_beta   90.00
_cell.angle_gamma   90.00
#
_symmetry.space_group_name_H-M   'P 1'
#
loop_
_entity.id
_entity.type
_entity.pdbx_description
1 polymer ?
#
loop_
_entity_poly.entity_id
_entity_poly.type
_entity_poly.pdbx_seq_one_letter_code
_entity_poly.pdbx_strand_id
1 'polypeptide(L)'
;MKTQYLPHRKNALFAACLLACATGMVQAQNITFSGDSTPVGSMGPNYNTTDITIGNSGAGALAVDGFTQFGNTGVTIVGANAGSTGTVTMTNSSNWETRDITVGQFGTGIVNLNNSTIASSVAIIGQNPGGTATVTVDGGSWNIPPLYQNDMTIGSNGGSGTLRVLNGGGVATSASFNLAATTGSAATVLVDGPKSNMLAVYNCSFGVKDVASVQITNGGQVECYQSSYLGFGTVSLNGADSMWILGDSLDVGNNEAASNAVLTIGEGSAVSVATNLRLPNASSASANSTGTINIEGSSIPGVLTAGTFEFGVNGQGVVNFNHTDASGDYQFGIPLSGSGTVNSSNSGTTLLTGANSYAGNTNVNAGILRAGAATALSPASDFVVAGGGTLDINTYSPTVKTLANAGTVTMLSGGTTSVLTVAGNYSGNGGSIALNTILGDSSSATEKLVVNGATSGNTILNISNLGGTGAPTTGEGILVVQVDGASNGTFSLPAPGYLEAGTFRYDLVKTGNNWYLVSESRAEASGPGVTVVCSPAELSDAVAETATCKVSLSAASTTDLSINLNVPGANPRYTTTCTSPLLIPANATEASCTITSVANNTPGDGDVTALLAVLPPTVADAYTVAGPAAQVVIKDKDQTDNGGGENPENPGGENPGGENPGENGGGTAPHKVPTMGAVSLAMMASIMGWLGLRRTRQSRSSAKTA
;
A
#
# COMPACT_ATOMS: atom_id res chain seq x y z
N MET A 1 -2.28 15.72 -23.26
CA MET A 1 -2.16 14.89 -24.48
C MET A 1 -3.01 13.65 -24.26
N LYS A 2 -4.07 13.49 -25.05
CA LYS A 2 -5.01 12.36 -24.99
C LYS A 2 -4.38 11.18 -25.76
N THR A 3 -4.34 10.01 -25.15
CA THR A 3 -4.03 8.76 -25.86
C THR A 3 -5.22 7.82 -25.65
N GLN A 4 -6.04 7.69 -26.69
CA GLN A 4 -7.07 6.67 -26.82
C GLN A 4 -6.38 5.37 -27.24
N TYR A 5 -6.57 4.30 -26.48
CA TYR A 5 -6.29 2.94 -26.94
C TYR A 5 -7.62 2.30 -27.36
N LEU A 6 -7.91 2.38 -28.66
CA LEU A 6 -8.76 1.41 -29.35
C LEU A 6 -7.85 0.32 -29.91
N PRO A 7 -8.22 -0.97 -29.82
CA PRO A 7 -7.82 -1.94 -30.82
C PRO A 7 -9.02 -2.26 -31.72
N HIS A 8 -8.92 -1.77 -32.96
CA HIS A 8 -9.62 -2.34 -34.11
C HIS A 8 -9.26 -3.83 -34.26
N ARG A 9 -10.23 -4.75 -34.13
CA ARG A 9 -10.11 -6.09 -34.70
C ARG A 9 -10.40 -6.02 -36.20
N LYS A 10 -9.35 -6.14 -37.01
CA LYS A 10 -9.46 -6.41 -38.46
C LYS A 10 -9.74 -7.89 -38.67
N ASN A 11 -10.78 -8.17 -39.45
CA ASN A 11 -10.99 -9.44 -40.13
C ASN A 11 -9.74 -9.84 -40.92
N ALA A 12 -9.24 -11.04 -40.68
CA ALA A 12 -8.37 -11.75 -41.61
C ALA A 12 -8.75 -13.24 -41.57
N LEU A 13 -9.56 -13.65 -42.56
CA LEU A 13 -9.55 -15.03 -43.03
C LEU A 13 -8.12 -15.34 -43.49
N PHE A 14 -7.49 -16.38 -42.92
CA PHE A 14 -6.44 -17.11 -43.61
C PHE A 14 -6.63 -18.60 -43.35
N ALA A 15 -7.04 -19.29 -44.40
CA ALA A 15 -6.96 -20.73 -44.52
C ALA A 15 -5.48 -21.13 -44.57
N ALA A 16 -5.07 -22.03 -43.69
CA ALA A 16 -3.86 -22.80 -43.84
C ALA A 16 -4.21 -24.28 -43.60
N CYS A 17 -4.56 -24.94 -44.71
CA CYS A 17 -4.54 -26.39 -44.81
C CYS A 17 -3.06 -26.82 -44.73
N LEU A 18 -2.63 -27.39 -43.61
CA LEU A 18 -1.38 -28.15 -43.54
C LEU A 18 -1.73 -29.62 -43.40
N LEU A 19 -1.46 -30.35 -44.48
CA LEU A 19 -1.65 -31.77 -44.66
C LEU A 19 -0.64 -32.54 -43.77
N ALA A 20 -1.02 -32.86 -42.54
CA ALA A 20 -0.28 -33.83 -41.73
C ALA A 20 -0.77 -35.24 -42.10
N CYS A 21 0.11 -36.00 -42.73
CA CYS A 21 -0.13 -37.38 -43.10
C CYS A 21 -0.37 -38.23 -41.85
N ALA A 22 -1.56 -38.82 -41.77
CA ALA A 22 -2.01 -39.68 -40.69
C ALA A 22 -1.23 -41.01 -40.67
N THR A 23 -0.47 -41.25 -39.60
CA THR A 23 -0.37 -42.58 -39.01
C THR A 23 -1.43 -42.66 -37.93
N GLY A 24 -2.62 -43.11 -38.34
CA GLY A 24 -3.82 -43.14 -37.51
C GLY A 24 -3.68 -44.06 -36.31
N MET A 25 -3.65 -43.47 -35.12
CA MET A 25 -4.50 -43.98 -34.06
C MET A 25 -5.86 -43.32 -34.26
N VAL A 26 -6.83 -44.08 -34.78
CA VAL A 26 -8.24 -43.71 -34.71
C VAL A 26 -8.56 -43.62 -33.22
N GLN A 27 -8.57 -42.42 -32.64
CA GLN A 27 -9.13 -42.27 -31.30
C GLN A 27 -10.61 -42.65 -31.38
N ALA A 28 -11.02 -43.59 -30.55
CA ALA A 28 -12.41 -44.03 -30.50
C ALA A 28 -13.28 -42.82 -30.14
N GLN A 29 -14.18 -42.46 -31.04
CA GLN A 29 -15.17 -41.41 -30.83
C GLN A 29 -16.39 -42.06 -30.19
N ASN A 30 -16.58 -41.87 -28.88
CA ASN A 30 -17.57 -42.60 -28.11
C ASN A 30 -18.46 -41.64 -27.32
N ILE A 31 -19.78 -41.78 -27.51
CA ILE A 31 -20.80 -41.20 -26.64
C ILE A 31 -21.43 -42.38 -25.89
N THR A 32 -21.30 -42.44 -24.57
CA THR A 32 -21.77 -43.58 -23.78
C THR A 32 -22.63 -43.13 -22.62
N PHE A 33 -23.88 -43.58 -22.62
CA PHE A 33 -24.79 -43.45 -21.50
C PHE A 33 -24.82 -44.75 -20.69
N SER A 34 -24.77 -44.64 -19.36
CA SER A 34 -24.74 -45.79 -18.45
C SER A 34 -25.54 -45.53 -17.17
N GLY A 35 -25.82 -46.60 -16.43
CA GLY A 35 -26.63 -46.53 -15.21
C GLY A 35 -28.07 -46.10 -15.50
N ASP A 36 -28.65 -45.36 -14.57
CA ASP A 36 -29.99 -44.79 -14.67
C ASP A 36 -30.00 -43.54 -15.56
N SER A 37 -29.80 -43.74 -16.85
CA SER A 37 -29.81 -42.70 -17.88
C SER A 37 -30.80 -43.04 -19.00
N THR A 38 -31.41 -42.02 -19.57
CA THR A 38 -32.23 -42.10 -20.78
C THR A 38 -31.71 -41.11 -21.82
N PRO A 39 -31.21 -41.58 -22.98
CA PRO A 39 -31.07 -42.98 -23.40
C PRO A 39 -29.97 -43.74 -22.62
N VAL A 40 -29.85 -45.05 -22.85
CA VAL A 40 -28.78 -45.91 -22.30
C VAL A 40 -28.02 -46.63 -23.43
N GLY A 41 -26.72 -46.82 -23.26
CA GLY A 41 -25.84 -47.49 -24.24
C GLY A 41 -24.91 -46.53 -24.99
N SER A 42 -24.13 -47.10 -25.91
CA SER A 42 -23.20 -46.36 -26.75
C SER A 42 -23.88 -45.85 -28.03
N MET A 43 -23.61 -44.60 -28.37
CA MET A 43 -24.13 -43.91 -29.55
C MET A 43 -23.01 -43.63 -30.55
N GLY A 44 -23.39 -43.45 -31.82
CA GLY A 44 -22.44 -43.05 -32.86
C GLY A 44 -21.90 -41.63 -32.67
N PRO A 45 -20.83 -41.25 -33.40
CA PRO A 45 -20.08 -40.01 -33.19
C PRO A 45 -20.82 -38.70 -33.49
N ASN A 46 -21.99 -38.77 -34.13
CA ASN A 46 -22.86 -37.66 -34.51
C ASN A 46 -24.29 -37.93 -34.06
N TYR A 47 -24.49 -38.10 -32.75
CA TYR A 47 -25.78 -38.47 -32.18
C TYR A 47 -26.64 -37.24 -31.89
N ASN A 48 -27.90 -37.28 -32.34
CA ASN A 48 -28.92 -36.28 -32.04
C ASN A 48 -30.14 -36.94 -31.38
N THR A 49 -30.61 -36.37 -30.27
CA THR A 49 -31.82 -36.83 -29.55
C THR A 49 -32.74 -35.67 -29.19
N THR A 50 -33.92 -35.95 -28.64
CA THR A 50 -34.82 -34.92 -28.10
C THR A 50 -34.43 -34.58 -26.66
N ASP A 51 -34.82 -35.40 -25.70
CA ASP A 51 -34.58 -35.18 -24.28
C ASP A 51 -33.51 -36.15 -23.75
N ILE A 52 -32.78 -35.70 -22.74
CA ILE A 52 -31.76 -36.48 -22.04
C ILE A 52 -32.02 -36.39 -20.54
N THR A 53 -31.95 -37.52 -19.86
CA THR A 53 -31.90 -37.54 -18.39
C THR A 53 -30.77 -38.46 -17.95
N ILE A 54 -29.90 -37.95 -17.09
CA ILE A 54 -28.74 -38.67 -16.56
C ILE A 54 -28.90 -38.69 -15.04
N GLY A 55 -29.12 -39.87 -14.46
CA GLY A 55 -29.47 -40.02 -13.05
C GLY A 55 -30.90 -39.57 -12.76
N ASN A 56 -31.89 -40.32 -13.24
CA ASN A 56 -33.31 -39.98 -13.04
C ASN A 56 -33.72 -40.15 -11.56
N SER A 57 -33.68 -41.37 -11.03
CA SER A 57 -33.97 -41.73 -9.63
C SER A 57 -32.78 -42.39 -8.91
N GLY A 58 -31.76 -42.81 -9.66
CA GLY A 58 -30.52 -43.41 -9.16
C GLY A 58 -29.27 -42.78 -9.77
N ALA A 59 -28.18 -43.54 -9.81
CA ALA A 59 -26.92 -43.09 -10.40
C ALA A 59 -26.91 -43.35 -11.91
N GLY A 60 -26.70 -42.30 -12.72
CA GLY A 60 -26.53 -42.37 -14.16
C GLY A 60 -25.32 -41.56 -14.62
N ALA A 61 -24.73 -41.94 -15.75
CA ALA A 61 -23.57 -41.24 -16.30
C ALA A 61 -23.59 -41.13 -17.83
N LEU A 62 -23.05 -40.01 -18.33
CA LEU A 62 -22.73 -39.74 -19.73
C LEU A 62 -21.23 -39.48 -19.86
N ALA A 63 -20.55 -40.28 -20.67
CA ALA A 63 -19.18 -40.04 -21.10
C ALA A 63 -19.16 -39.68 -22.58
N VAL A 64 -18.52 -38.56 -22.93
CA VAL A 64 -18.29 -38.14 -24.31
C VAL A 64 -16.79 -38.00 -24.52
N ASP A 65 -16.25 -38.78 -25.44
CA ASP A 65 -14.82 -38.84 -25.69
C ASP A 65 -14.47 -38.81 -27.18
N GLY A 66 -13.46 -38.00 -27.51
CA GLY A 66 -12.99 -37.75 -28.87
C GLY A 66 -13.78 -36.61 -29.56
N PHE A 67 -13.26 -36.11 -30.69
CA PHE A 67 -13.84 -35.03 -31.52
C PHE A 67 -15.25 -35.33 -32.11
N THR A 68 -16.23 -35.60 -31.25
CA THR A 68 -17.63 -35.92 -31.58
C THR A 68 -18.48 -34.67 -31.56
N GLN A 69 -19.47 -34.59 -32.46
CA GLN A 69 -20.56 -33.64 -32.35
C GLN A 69 -21.77 -34.36 -31.74
N PHE A 70 -22.11 -34.00 -30.51
CA PHE A 70 -23.27 -34.53 -29.82
C PHE A 70 -24.34 -33.44 -29.73
N GLY A 71 -25.60 -33.75 -30.01
CA GLY A 71 -26.67 -32.77 -30.02
C GLY A 71 -27.96 -33.25 -29.37
N ASN A 72 -28.72 -32.34 -28.78
CA ASN A 72 -30.12 -32.59 -28.47
C ASN A 72 -30.97 -31.32 -28.54
N THR A 73 -32.20 -31.47 -29.04
CA THR A 73 -33.12 -30.35 -29.32
C THR A 73 -34.12 -30.06 -28.19
N GLY A 74 -34.21 -30.96 -27.22
CA GLY A 74 -35.07 -30.89 -26.05
C GLY A 74 -34.32 -30.56 -24.75
N VAL A 75 -34.85 -31.02 -23.64
CA VAL A 75 -34.36 -30.71 -22.29
C VAL A 75 -33.36 -31.77 -21.83
N THR A 76 -32.24 -31.32 -21.29
CA THR A 76 -31.26 -32.17 -20.61
C THR A 76 -31.37 -31.97 -19.10
N ILE A 77 -31.48 -33.07 -18.34
CA ILE A 77 -31.42 -33.06 -16.88
C ILE A 77 -30.30 -33.97 -16.40
N VAL A 78 -29.42 -33.47 -15.54
CA VAL A 78 -28.34 -34.22 -14.88
C VAL A 78 -28.61 -34.23 -13.38
N GLY A 79 -29.05 -35.36 -12.82
CA GLY A 79 -29.49 -35.48 -11.43
C GLY A 79 -30.92 -34.96 -11.22
N ALA A 80 -31.91 -35.71 -11.72
CA ALA A 80 -33.30 -35.25 -11.81
C ALA A 80 -34.04 -35.23 -10.46
N ASN A 81 -34.16 -36.37 -9.77
CA ASN A 81 -34.98 -36.49 -8.56
C ASN A 81 -34.15 -36.50 -7.27
N ALA A 82 -34.80 -36.26 -6.14
CA ALA A 82 -34.16 -36.33 -4.82
C ALA A 82 -33.46 -37.67 -4.60
N GLY A 83 -32.20 -37.63 -4.15
CA GLY A 83 -31.35 -38.81 -3.94
C GLY A 83 -30.70 -39.38 -5.20
N SER A 84 -31.02 -38.88 -6.40
CA SER A 84 -30.37 -39.32 -7.64
C SER A 84 -29.01 -38.65 -7.85
N THR A 85 -28.16 -39.23 -8.71
CA THR A 85 -26.88 -38.63 -9.11
C THR A 85 -26.68 -38.77 -10.61
N GLY A 86 -26.57 -37.65 -11.31
CA GLY A 86 -26.18 -37.61 -12.71
C GLY A 86 -24.74 -37.13 -12.86
N THR A 87 -23.94 -37.81 -13.69
CA THR A 87 -22.56 -37.38 -13.98
C THR A 87 -22.31 -37.29 -15.47
N VAL A 88 -21.83 -36.15 -15.95
CA VAL A 88 -21.34 -35.94 -17.31
C VAL A 88 -19.83 -35.75 -17.26
N THR A 89 -19.09 -36.45 -18.12
CA THR A 89 -17.66 -36.22 -18.34
C THR A 89 -17.39 -36.11 -19.83
N MET A 90 -16.77 -35.00 -20.23
CA MET A 90 -16.36 -34.74 -21.61
C MET A 90 -14.84 -34.56 -21.69
N THR A 91 -14.20 -35.21 -22.66
CA THR A 91 -12.74 -35.21 -22.85
C THR A 91 -12.35 -35.05 -24.31
N ASN A 92 -11.08 -34.73 -24.58
CA ASN A 92 -10.51 -34.79 -25.93
C ASN A 92 -11.24 -33.92 -26.98
N SER A 93 -11.59 -32.68 -26.60
CA SER A 93 -12.19 -31.70 -27.51
C SER A 93 -13.53 -32.11 -28.12
N SER A 94 -14.33 -32.86 -27.35
CA SER A 94 -15.73 -33.11 -27.68
C SER A 94 -16.57 -31.84 -27.67
N ASN A 95 -17.61 -31.80 -28.52
CA ASN A 95 -18.58 -30.71 -28.59
C ASN A 95 -20.00 -31.23 -28.36
N TRP A 96 -20.73 -30.60 -27.44
CA TRP A 96 -22.13 -30.90 -27.16
C TRP A 96 -23.01 -29.65 -27.31
N GLU A 97 -23.97 -29.72 -28.22
CA GLU A 97 -25.04 -28.74 -28.38
C GLU A 97 -26.33 -29.24 -27.72
N THR A 98 -26.82 -28.56 -26.69
CA THR A 98 -28.10 -28.88 -26.02
C THR A 98 -29.00 -27.66 -26.06
N ARG A 99 -30.32 -27.82 -26.11
CA ARG A 99 -31.20 -26.65 -25.97
C ARG A 99 -31.19 -26.16 -24.53
N ASP A 100 -31.76 -26.94 -23.62
CA ASP A 100 -31.82 -26.59 -22.20
C ASP A 100 -31.01 -27.61 -21.40
N ILE A 101 -30.31 -27.16 -20.37
CA ILE A 101 -29.63 -28.07 -19.46
C ILE A 101 -29.80 -27.61 -18.00
N THR A 102 -30.30 -28.53 -17.18
CA THR A 102 -30.36 -28.38 -15.72
C THR A 102 -29.43 -29.40 -15.09
N VAL A 103 -28.46 -28.92 -14.33
CA VAL A 103 -27.56 -29.75 -13.52
C VAL A 103 -28.03 -29.67 -12.07
N GLY A 104 -28.34 -30.80 -11.45
CA GLY A 104 -28.88 -30.91 -10.09
C GLY A 104 -30.27 -30.29 -9.97
N GLN A 105 -31.31 -30.95 -10.50
CA GLN A 105 -32.68 -30.43 -10.49
C GLN A 105 -33.41 -30.62 -9.15
N PHE A 106 -33.29 -31.80 -8.55
CA PHE A 106 -33.67 -32.09 -7.16
C PHE A 106 -32.65 -33.05 -6.52
N GLY A 107 -31.83 -33.72 -7.34
CA GLY A 107 -30.73 -34.59 -6.93
C GLY A 107 -29.36 -33.92 -7.10
N THR A 108 -28.33 -34.75 -7.23
CA THR A 108 -26.94 -34.29 -7.43
C THR A 108 -26.57 -34.32 -8.92
N GLY A 109 -26.17 -33.19 -9.48
CA GLY A 109 -25.66 -33.12 -10.85
C GLY A 109 -24.18 -32.79 -10.89
N ILE A 110 -23.40 -33.52 -11.69
CA ILE A 110 -21.97 -33.29 -11.88
C ILE A 110 -21.68 -33.18 -13.37
N VAL A 111 -21.01 -32.12 -13.80
CA VAL A 111 -20.55 -31.95 -15.20
C VAL A 111 -19.09 -31.57 -15.19
N ASN A 112 -18.25 -32.36 -15.87
CA ASN A 112 -16.82 -32.10 -16.02
C ASN A 112 -16.48 -31.95 -17.50
N LEU A 113 -16.03 -30.75 -17.89
CA LEU A 113 -15.54 -30.45 -19.23
C LEU A 113 -14.02 -30.35 -19.19
N ASN A 114 -13.35 -31.37 -19.71
CA ASN A 114 -11.89 -31.39 -19.82
C ASN A 114 -11.51 -31.10 -21.28
N ASN A 115 -11.03 -29.88 -21.56
CA ASN A 115 -10.71 -29.38 -22.89
C ASN A 115 -11.83 -29.60 -23.91
N SER A 116 -13.09 -29.51 -23.48
CA SER A 116 -14.30 -29.84 -24.25
C SER A 116 -15.34 -28.74 -24.15
N THR A 117 -16.31 -28.71 -25.07
CA THR A 117 -17.24 -27.59 -25.19
C THR A 117 -18.71 -28.02 -25.06
N ILE A 118 -19.47 -27.25 -24.29
CA ILE A 118 -20.94 -27.23 -24.33
C ILE A 118 -21.43 -25.92 -24.93
N ALA A 119 -22.41 -26.00 -25.83
CA ALA A 119 -23.25 -24.87 -26.22
C ALA A 119 -24.68 -25.14 -25.78
N SER A 120 -25.30 -24.19 -25.07
CA SER A 120 -26.68 -24.32 -24.59
C SER A 120 -27.53 -23.08 -24.82
N SER A 121 -28.84 -23.23 -25.02
CA SER A 121 -29.78 -22.11 -24.99
C SER A 121 -30.08 -21.63 -23.58
N VAL A 122 -30.21 -22.52 -22.60
CA VAL A 122 -30.46 -22.21 -21.18
C VAL A 122 -29.60 -23.11 -20.31
N ALA A 123 -29.03 -22.57 -19.24
CA ALA A 123 -28.27 -23.34 -18.25
C ALA A 123 -28.70 -22.99 -16.82
N ILE A 124 -29.07 -24.02 -16.05
CA ILE A 124 -29.35 -23.92 -14.61
C ILE A 124 -28.44 -24.90 -13.86
N ILE A 125 -27.68 -24.40 -12.89
CA ILE A 125 -26.74 -25.17 -12.07
C ILE A 125 -27.24 -25.11 -10.62
N GLY A 126 -27.85 -26.18 -10.14
CA GLY A 126 -28.48 -26.26 -8.83
C GLY A 126 -29.86 -25.61 -8.85
N GLN A 127 -30.90 -26.43 -8.94
CA GLN A 127 -32.30 -26.01 -8.94
C GLN A 127 -33.05 -26.72 -7.81
N ASN A 128 -34.06 -26.06 -7.25
CA ASN A 128 -35.00 -26.58 -6.25
C ASN A 128 -34.38 -27.06 -4.92
N PRO A 129 -35.18 -27.19 -3.84
CA PRO A 129 -34.65 -27.63 -2.55
C PRO A 129 -34.05 -29.05 -2.64
N GLY A 130 -32.83 -29.20 -2.12
CA GLY A 130 -32.07 -30.47 -2.15
C GLY A 130 -31.29 -30.72 -3.46
N GLY A 131 -31.58 -29.96 -4.52
CA GLY A 131 -30.80 -30.01 -5.75
C GLY A 131 -29.43 -29.38 -5.56
N THR A 132 -28.38 -30.17 -5.83
CA THR A 132 -26.99 -29.74 -5.73
C THR A 132 -26.27 -29.99 -7.04
N ALA A 133 -25.42 -29.04 -7.45
CA ALA A 133 -24.72 -29.14 -8.71
C ALA A 133 -23.26 -28.72 -8.62
N THR A 134 -22.39 -29.46 -9.29
CA THR A 134 -20.99 -29.07 -9.52
C THR A 134 -20.67 -29.14 -11.00
N VAL A 135 -20.26 -28.01 -11.56
CA VAL A 135 -19.78 -27.89 -12.93
C VAL A 135 -18.33 -27.46 -12.90
N THR A 136 -17.47 -28.19 -13.62
CA THR A 136 -16.06 -27.84 -13.82
C THR A 136 -15.79 -27.66 -15.31
N VAL A 137 -15.26 -26.50 -15.69
CA VAL A 137 -14.80 -26.18 -17.03
C VAL A 137 -13.28 -25.99 -16.97
N ASP A 138 -12.55 -27.03 -17.38
CA ASP A 138 -11.08 -27.10 -17.32
C ASP A 138 -10.51 -27.07 -18.75
N GLY A 139 -9.95 -25.92 -19.16
CA GLY A 139 -9.41 -25.67 -20.50
C GLY A 139 -10.43 -25.64 -21.67
N GLY A 140 -11.66 -26.08 -21.43
CA GLY A 140 -12.77 -26.13 -22.40
C GLY A 140 -13.66 -24.89 -22.39
N SER A 141 -14.91 -25.01 -22.87
CA SER A 141 -15.87 -23.90 -22.77
C SER A 141 -17.32 -24.29 -22.55
N TRP A 142 -18.10 -23.42 -21.91
CA TRP A 142 -19.56 -23.50 -21.89
C TRP A 142 -20.15 -22.16 -22.33
N ASN A 143 -20.78 -22.15 -23.51
CA ASN A 143 -21.30 -20.94 -24.12
C ASN A 143 -22.83 -20.96 -24.25
N ILE A 144 -23.50 -19.87 -23.85
CA ILE A 144 -24.87 -19.54 -24.23
C ILE A 144 -24.83 -18.49 -25.34
N PRO A 145 -25.02 -18.88 -26.63
CA PRO A 145 -24.74 -18.01 -27.74
C PRO A 145 -25.84 -16.94 -27.95
N PRO A 146 -25.51 -15.83 -28.66
CA PRO A 146 -26.37 -14.64 -28.80
C PRO A 146 -27.76 -14.85 -29.36
N LEU A 147 -27.97 -15.92 -30.11
CA LEU A 147 -29.27 -16.24 -30.70
C LEU A 147 -30.37 -16.51 -29.66
N TYR A 148 -30.01 -16.79 -28.41
CA TYR A 148 -30.97 -17.16 -27.37
C TYR A 148 -31.21 -16.07 -26.31
N GLN A 149 -30.24 -15.19 -26.04
CA GLN A 149 -30.34 -14.12 -25.03
C GLN A 149 -30.85 -14.59 -23.65
N ASN A 150 -30.49 -15.81 -23.23
CA ASN A 150 -30.89 -16.34 -21.93
C ASN A 150 -29.76 -16.27 -20.92
N ASP A 151 -30.16 -16.14 -19.65
CA ASP A 151 -29.24 -16.11 -18.53
C ASP A 151 -28.66 -17.49 -18.24
N MET A 152 -27.45 -17.51 -17.68
CA MET A 152 -26.95 -18.69 -16.96
C MET A 152 -27.23 -18.48 -15.46
N THR A 153 -27.94 -19.42 -14.85
CA THR A 153 -28.34 -19.33 -13.45
C THR A 153 -27.62 -20.37 -12.60
N ILE A 154 -27.05 -19.93 -11.47
CA ILE A 154 -26.35 -20.79 -10.51
C ILE A 154 -27.03 -20.62 -9.16
N GLY A 155 -27.65 -21.69 -8.65
CA GLY A 155 -28.51 -21.65 -7.48
C GLY A 155 -29.84 -20.97 -7.78
N SER A 156 -30.91 -21.76 -7.84
CA SER A 156 -32.28 -21.28 -8.09
C SER A 156 -33.32 -22.12 -7.37
N ASN A 157 -34.47 -21.51 -7.06
CA ASN A 157 -35.61 -22.12 -6.37
C ASN A 157 -35.24 -22.86 -5.06
N GLY A 158 -34.20 -22.44 -4.34
CA GLY A 158 -33.72 -23.12 -3.13
C GLY A 158 -32.62 -24.16 -3.36
N GLY A 159 -32.13 -24.29 -4.60
CA GLY A 159 -31.03 -25.19 -4.98
C GLY A 159 -29.65 -24.55 -4.80
N SER A 160 -28.63 -25.41 -4.78
CA SER A 160 -27.23 -24.99 -4.58
C SER A 160 -26.36 -25.35 -5.78
N GLY A 161 -25.70 -24.36 -6.39
CA GLY A 161 -24.85 -24.53 -7.56
C GLY A 161 -23.39 -24.16 -7.30
N THR A 162 -22.48 -24.96 -7.84
CA THR A 162 -21.04 -24.66 -7.88
C THR A 162 -20.54 -24.67 -9.32
N LEU A 163 -19.83 -23.61 -9.72
CA LEU A 163 -19.13 -23.51 -10.99
C LEU A 163 -17.63 -23.26 -10.76
N ARG A 164 -16.78 -24.03 -11.44
CA ARG A 164 -15.33 -23.88 -11.44
C ARG A 164 -14.84 -23.69 -12.87
N VAL A 165 -14.15 -22.59 -13.12
CA VAL A 165 -13.57 -22.25 -14.43
C VAL A 165 -12.06 -22.20 -14.25
N LEU A 166 -11.36 -23.19 -14.82
CA LEU A 166 -9.97 -23.52 -14.50
C LEU A 166 -9.11 -23.63 -15.75
N ASN A 167 -7.80 -23.41 -15.60
CA ASN A 167 -6.76 -23.70 -16.59
C ASN A 167 -7.05 -23.19 -18.02
N GLY A 168 -7.59 -21.97 -18.15
CA GLY A 168 -7.94 -21.39 -19.45
C GLY A 168 -9.33 -21.79 -19.96
N GLY A 169 -10.16 -22.39 -19.11
CA GLY A 169 -11.56 -22.66 -19.41
C GLY A 169 -12.37 -21.36 -19.55
N GLY A 170 -13.44 -21.40 -20.34
CA GLY A 170 -14.30 -20.23 -20.56
C GLY A 170 -15.77 -20.51 -20.34
N VAL A 171 -16.48 -19.62 -19.66
CA VAL A 171 -17.93 -19.66 -19.54
C VAL A 171 -18.51 -18.33 -20.00
N ALA A 172 -19.37 -18.37 -21.01
CA ALA A 172 -19.92 -17.16 -21.60
C ALA A 172 -21.44 -17.22 -21.75
N THR A 173 -22.11 -16.09 -21.52
CA THR A 173 -23.51 -15.90 -21.86
C THR A 173 -23.74 -14.56 -22.57
N SER A 174 -24.62 -14.58 -23.56
CA SER A 174 -25.09 -13.37 -24.24
C SER A 174 -26.07 -12.52 -23.43
N ALA A 175 -26.51 -13.01 -22.27
CA ALA A 175 -27.35 -12.25 -21.34
C ALA A 175 -26.59 -12.09 -20.01
N SER A 176 -27.21 -12.47 -18.89
CA SER A 176 -26.67 -12.24 -17.55
C SER A 176 -26.24 -13.54 -16.86
N PHE A 177 -25.34 -13.42 -15.89
CA PHE A 177 -25.17 -14.42 -14.85
C PHE A 177 -26.05 -14.07 -13.66
N ASN A 178 -26.88 -15.00 -13.20
CA ASN A 178 -27.68 -14.83 -11.99
C ASN A 178 -27.26 -15.87 -10.95
N LEU A 179 -26.67 -15.42 -9.85
CA LEU A 179 -26.19 -16.27 -8.77
C LEU A 179 -27.09 -16.11 -7.55
N ALA A 180 -27.52 -17.25 -6.98
CA ALA A 180 -28.47 -17.32 -5.88
C ALA A 180 -29.73 -16.49 -6.18
N ALA A 181 -30.41 -16.88 -7.27
CA ALA A 181 -31.47 -16.10 -7.90
C ALA A 181 -32.76 -15.99 -7.06
N THR A 182 -32.99 -16.94 -6.15
CA THR A 182 -34.16 -16.95 -5.26
C THR A 182 -33.75 -17.24 -3.83
N THR A 183 -34.59 -16.84 -2.87
CA THR A 183 -34.42 -17.16 -1.44
C THR A 183 -34.22 -18.67 -1.22
N GLY A 184 -33.31 -19.01 -0.30
CA GLY A 184 -32.90 -20.37 0.03
C GLY A 184 -31.89 -20.97 -0.94
N SER A 185 -31.52 -20.27 -2.02
CA SER A 185 -30.53 -20.77 -2.99
C SER A 185 -29.11 -20.39 -2.55
N ALA A 186 -28.11 -21.13 -3.03
CA ALA A 186 -26.71 -20.78 -2.83
C ALA A 186 -25.91 -20.92 -4.13
N ALA A 187 -24.93 -20.05 -4.31
CA ALA A 187 -24.05 -20.09 -5.48
C ALA A 187 -22.59 -19.95 -5.07
N THR A 188 -21.73 -20.84 -5.57
CA THR A 188 -20.27 -20.72 -5.44
C THR A 188 -19.64 -20.72 -6.82
N VAL A 189 -18.79 -19.73 -7.10
CA VAL A 189 -18.07 -19.62 -8.37
C VAL A 189 -16.58 -19.43 -8.09
N LEU A 190 -15.75 -20.20 -8.78
CA LEU A 190 -14.30 -20.03 -8.82
C LEU A 190 -13.87 -19.80 -10.26
N VAL A 191 -13.17 -18.70 -10.53
CA VAL A 191 -12.48 -18.44 -11.79
C VAL A 191 -11.00 -18.35 -11.49
N ASP A 192 -10.26 -19.39 -11.84
CA ASP A 192 -8.87 -19.57 -11.40
C ASP A 192 -7.93 -19.86 -12.57
N GLY A 193 -6.79 -19.19 -12.56
CA GLY A 193 -5.70 -19.43 -13.49
C GLY A 193 -5.72 -18.52 -14.72
N PRO A 194 -4.57 -18.36 -15.41
CA PRO A 194 -4.48 -17.49 -16.57
C PRO A 194 -5.43 -17.92 -17.69
N LYS A 195 -6.07 -16.93 -18.33
CA LYS A 195 -7.05 -17.10 -19.42
C LYS A 195 -8.37 -17.78 -19.01
N SER A 196 -8.53 -18.19 -17.76
CA SER A 196 -9.82 -18.65 -17.27
C SER A 196 -10.77 -17.46 -17.21
N ASN A 197 -11.91 -17.54 -17.89
CA ASN A 197 -12.78 -16.38 -18.03
C ASN A 197 -14.28 -16.69 -17.87
N MET A 198 -14.99 -15.77 -17.22
CA MET A 198 -16.44 -15.76 -17.15
C MET A 198 -16.95 -14.46 -17.78
N LEU A 199 -17.72 -14.54 -18.88
CA LEU A 199 -18.13 -13.39 -19.69
C LEU A 199 -19.66 -13.28 -19.80
N ALA A 200 -20.22 -12.16 -19.34
CA ALA A 200 -21.61 -11.77 -19.58
C ALA A 200 -21.68 -10.54 -20.49
N VAL A 201 -22.50 -10.62 -21.54
CA VAL A 201 -22.78 -9.47 -22.43
C VAL A 201 -23.74 -8.47 -21.79
N TYR A 202 -24.55 -8.90 -20.81
CA TYR A 202 -25.37 -8.01 -19.99
C TYR A 202 -24.76 -7.91 -18.58
N ASN A 203 -25.49 -8.37 -17.56
CA ASN A 203 -25.19 -8.08 -16.17
C ASN A 203 -24.54 -9.28 -15.49
N CYS A 204 -23.74 -9.01 -14.46
CA CYS A 204 -23.40 -10.02 -13.46
C CYS A 204 -24.17 -9.72 -12.19
N SER A 205 -25.18 -10.55 -11.90
CA SER A 205 -26.08 -10.39 -10.76
C SER A 205 -25.71 -11.41 -9.69
N PHE A 206 -24.84 -11.01 -8.78
CA PHE A 206 -24.30 -11.84 -7.71
C PHE A 206 -25.10 -11.66 -6.43
N GLY A 207 -25.63 -12.78 -5.91
CA GLY A 207 -26.41 -12.79 -4.69
C GLY A 207 -27.67 -11.96 -4.82
N VAL A 208 -28.56 -12.34 -5.74
CA VAL A 208 -29.77 -11.55 -6.07
C VAL A 208 -30.76 -11.55 -4.91
N LYS A 209 -31.01 -12.74 -4.35
CA LYS A 209 -31.97 -12.95 -3.25
C LYS A 209 -31.38 -13.69 -2.04
N ASP A 210 -30.18 -14.26 -2.18
CA ASP A 210 -29.49 -15.03 -1.15
C ASP A 210 -27.98 -15.11 -1.44
N VAL A 211 -27.21 -15.82 -0.61
CA VAL A 211 -25.75 -15.77 -0.59
C VAL A 211 -25.10 -16.32 -1.87
N ALA A 212 -24.28 -15.47 -2.51
CA ALA A 212 -23.32 -15.88 -3.52
C ALA A 212 -21.87 -15.71 -3.01
N SER A 213 -20.99 -16.64 -3.38
CA SER A 213 -19.55 -16.53 -3.18
C SER A 213 -18.84 -16.65 -4.52
N VAL A 214 -18.09 -15.62 -4.91
CA VAL A 214 -17.31 -15.59 -6.16
C VAL A 214 -15.84 -15.35 -5.81
N GLN A 215 -14.96 -16.20 -6.31
CA GLN A 215 -13.50 -16.07 -6.15
C GLN A 215 -12.85 -15.97 -7.53
N ILE A 216 -12.00 -14.96 -7.70
CA ILE A 216 -11.24 -14.72 -8.93
C ILE A 216 -9.77 -14.72 -8.56
N THR A 217 -9.04 -15.74 -8.99
CA THR A 217 -7.68 -16.01 -8.50
C THR A 217 -6.69 -16.32 -9.59
N ASN A 218 -5.40 -16.08 -9.32
CA ASN A 218 -4.27 -16.51 -10.15
C ASN A 218 -4.39 -16.13 -11.65
N GLY A 219 -4.88 -14.93 -11.96
CA GLY A 219 -5.03 -14.46 -13.34
C GLY A 219 -6.38 -14.77 -14.00
N GLY A 220 -7.34 -15.30 -13.23
CA GLY A 220 -8.73 -15.48 -13.67
C GLY A 220 -9.45 -14.14 -13.92
N GLN A 221 -10.44 -14.13 -14.83
CA GLN A 221 -11.13 -12.91 -15.22
C GLN A 221 -12.66 -13.08 -15.24
N VAL A 222 -13.36 -12.08 -14.71
CA VAL A 222 -14.81 -11.94 -14.86
C VAL A 222 -15.09 -10.64 -15.62
N GLU A 223 -15.86 -10.71 -16.69
CA GLU A 223 -16.19 -9.59 -17.55
C GLU A 223 -17.71 -9.46 -17.71
N CYS A 224 -18.23 -8.26 -17.46
CA CYS A 224 -19.66 -7.95 -17.55
C CYS A 224 -19.81 -6.65 -18.33
N TYR A 225 -20.41 -6.67 -19.51
CA TYR A 225 -20.43 -5.47 -20.38
C TYR A 225 -21.45 -4.40 -19.97
N GLN A 226 -22.40 -4.74 -19.11
CA GLN A 226 -23.32 -3.76 -18.51
C GLN A 226 -23.07 -3.63 -17.00
N SER A 227 -24.12 -3.27 -16.26
CA SER A 227 -24.03 -3.07 -14.83
C SER A 227 -23.90 -4.41 -14.11
N SER A 228 -23.22 -4.43 -12.97
CA SER A 228 -23.23 -5.60 -12.09
C SER A 228 -23.72 -5.25 -10.71
N TYR A 229 -24.18 -6.28 -10.05
CA TYR A 229 -24.86 -6.20 -8.78
C TYR A 229 -24.28 -7.24 -7.84
N LEU A 230 -23.89 -6.82 -6.64
CA LEU A 230 -23.55 -7.71 -5.54
C LEU A 230 -24.50 -7.41 -4.38
N GLY A 231 -25.55 -8.23 -4.23
CA GLY A 231 -26.56 -8.04 -3.18
C GLY A 231 -26.19 -8.73 -1.88
N PHE A 232 -26.08 -10.06 -1.92
CA PHE A 232 -25.79 -10.90 -0.75
C PHE A 232 -24.52 -11.74 -0.96
N GLY A 233 -23.64 -11.74 0.04
CA GLY A 233 -22.45 -12.58 0.06
C GLY A 233 -21.19 -11.84 -0.38
N THR A 234 -20.29 -12.54 -1.05
CA THR A 234 -18.89 -12.12 -1.20
C THR A 234 -18.37 -12.25 -2.62
N VAL A 235 -17.60 -11.26 -3.07
CA VAL A 235 -16.69 -11.38 -4.20
C VAL A 235 -15.28 -11.13 -3.70
N SER A 236 -14.34 -12.03 -3.97
CA SER A 236 -12.92 -11.83 -3.64
C SER A 236 -12.04 -12.01 -4.88
N LEU A 237 -11.06 -11.13 -5.00
CA LEU A 237 -10.02 -11.19 -6.03
C LEU A 237 -8.65 -11.28 -5.37
N ASN A 238 -7.78 -12.15 -5.87
CA ASN A 238 -6.42 -12.26 -5.35
C ASN A 238 -5.44 -12.82 -6.39
N GLY A 239 -4.24 -12.26 -6.43
CA GLY A 239 -3.18 -12.66 -7.35
C GLY A 239 -3.09 -11.72 -8.56
N ALA A 240 -1.89 -11.68 -9.13
CA ALA A 240 -1.61 -10.88 -10.31
C ALA A 240 -2.58 -11.22 -11.45
N ASP A 241 -3.00 -10.19 -12.18
CA ASP A 241 -3.90 -10.26 -13.35
C ASP A 241 -5.30 -10.85 -13.06
N SER A 242 -5.66 -11.06 -11.79
CA SER A 242 -7.04 -11.39 -11.41
C SER A 242 -7.92 -10.15 -11.52
N MET A 243 -8.94 -10.22 -12.38
CA MET A 243 -9.71 -9.04 -12.77
C MET A 243 -11.22 -9.25 -12.71
N TRP A 244 -11.93 -8.22 -12.27
CA TRP A 244 -13.37 -8.04 -12.55
C TRP A 244 -13.59 -6.74 -13.32
N ILE A 245 -14.07 -6.86 -14.56
CA ILE A 245 -14.20 -5.75 -15.50
C ILE A 245 -15.69 -5.52 -15.79
N LEU A 246 -16.12 -4.26 -15.64
CA LEU A 246 -17.50 -3.84 -15.78
C LEU A 246 -17.62 -2.70 -16.78
N GLY A 247 -18.46 -2.90 -17.79
CA GLY A 247 -18.68 -1.93 -18.87
C GLY A 247 -19.58 -0.75 -18.50
N ASP A 248 -20.27 -0.81 -17.35
CA ASP A 248 -21.06 0.30 -16.82
C ASP A 248 -20.86 0.48 -15.30
N SER A 249 -21.89 0.23 -14.48
CA SER A 249 -21.87 0.52 -13.05
C SER A 249 -21.76 -0.74 -12.18
N LEU A 250 -21.27 -0.56 -10.94
CA LEU A 250 -21.24 -1.59 -9.92
C LEU A 250 -22.02 -1.15 -8.69
N ASP A 251 -23.00 -1.95 -8.28
CA ASP A 251 -23.76 -1.72 -7.06
C ASP A 251 -23.45 -2.82 -6.03
N VAL A 252 -23.03 -2.44 -4.82
CA VAL A 252 -22.65 -3.36 -3.73
C VAL A 252 -23.56 -3.13 -2.52
N GLY A 253 -24.30 -4.16 -2.12
CA GLY A 253 -25.26 -4.13 -1.00
C GLY A 253 -26.55 -3.37 -1.30
N ASN A 254 -26.81 -3.02 -2.57
CA ASN A 254 -27.94 -2.18 -2.95
C ASN A 254 -29.23 -3.01 -3.11
N ASN A 255 -29.76 -3.60 -2.04
CA ASN A 255 -30.96 -4.46 -2.09
C ASN A 255 -32.16 -3.85 -1.34
N GLU A 256 -33.37 -4.12 -1.84
CA GLU A 256 -34.64 -3.79 -1.17
C GLU A 256 -34.79 -4.54 0.16
N ALA A 257 -34.32 -5.79 0.21
CA ALA A 257 -34.20 -6.55 1.43
C ALA A 257 -32.91 -6.16 2.18
N ALA A 258 -32.88 -6.34 3.50
CA ALA A 258 -31.66 -6.17 4.28
C ALA A 258 -30.59 -7.14 3.77
N SER A 259 -29.47 -6.60 3.28
CA SER A 259 -28.42 -7.37 2.62
C SER A 259 -27.03 -7.08 3.18
N ASN A 260 -26.11 -8.03 3.01
CA ASN A 260 -24.71 -7.86 3.39
C ASN A 260 -23.84 -8.34 2.23
N ALA A 261 -23.19 -7.36 1.59
CA ALA A 261 -22.30 -7.56 0.45
C ALA A 261 -20.88 -7.13 0.79
N VAL A 262 -19.92 -8.00 0.50
CA VAL A 262 -18.49 -7.72 0.70
C VAL A 262 -17.74 -7.96 -0.60
N LEU A 263 -17.08 -6.93 -1.11
CA LEU A 263 -16.09 -7.03 -2.17
C LEU A 263 -14.69 -6.87 -1.56
N THR A 264 -13.83 -7.87 -1.76
CA THR A 264 -12.42 -7.82 -1.33
C THR A 264 -11.51 -7.84 -2.55
N ILE A 265 -10.69 -6.80 -2.68
CA ILE A 265 -9.71 -6.63 -3.77
C ILE A 265 -8.33 -6.83 -3.15
N GLY A 266 -7.82 -8.04 -3.27
CA GLY A 266 -6.57 -8.47 -2.67
C GLY A 266 -5.35 -8.15 -3.52
N GLU A 267 -4.19 -8.63 -3.06
CA GLU A 267 -2.88 -8.35 -3.62
C GLU A 267 -2.79 -8.63 -5.12
N GLY A 268 -2.29 -7.64 -5.88
CA GLY A 268 -2.05 -7.73 -7.32
C GLY A 268 -3.31 -7.81 -8.20
N SER A 269 -4.51 -7.79 -7.61
CA SER A 269 -5.78 -7.91 -8.32
C SER A 269 -6.42 -6.55 -8.64
N ALA A 270 -7.37 -6.54 -9.57
CA ALA A 270 -8.03 -5.31 -9.99
C ALA A 270 -9.54 -5.44 -10.21
N VAL A 271 -10.28 -4.40 -9.83
CA VAL A 271 -11.66 -4.19 -10.23
C VAL A 271 -11.75 -2.91 -11.06
N SER A 272 -12.35 -3.01 -12.24
CA SER A 272 -12.51 -1.87 -13.15
C SER A 272 -13.97 -1.64 -13.49
N VAL A 273 -14.47 -0.49 -13.04
CA VAL A 273 -15.84 -0.02 -13.28
C VAL A 273 -15.77 1.15 -14.26
N ALA A 274 -16.47 1.05 -15.40
CA ALA A 274 -16.42 2.08 -16.41
C ALA A 274 -17.07 3.41 -15.96
N THR A 275 -18.15 3.33 -15.17
CA THR A 275 -18.92 4.50 -14.75
C THR A 275 -18.94 4.66 -13.23
N ASN A 276 -20.03 4.29 -12.58
CA ASN A 276 -20.32 4.60 -11.19
C ASN A 276 -20.18 3.36 -10.32
N LEU A 277 -19.55 3.52 -9.17
CA LEU A 277 -19.57 2.54 -8.10
C LEU A 277 -20.48 3.05 -6.98
N ARG A 278 -21.43 2.23 -6.54
CA ARG A 278 -22.41 2.60 -5.52
C ARG A 278 -22.45 1.60 -4.38
N LEU A 279 -22.34 2.11 -3.17
CA LEU A 279 -22.58 1.37 -1.93
C LEU A 279 -23.88 1.90 -1.32
N PRO A 280 -24.70 1.01 -0.74
CA PRO A 280 -26.15 1.00 -0.87
C PRO A 280 -26.74 2.38 -1.16
N ASN A 281 -27.08 2.69 -2.43
CA ASN A 281 -27.41 4.05 -2.92
C ASN A 281 -28.81 4.20 -3.50
N ALA A 282 -29.57 3.11 -3.69
CA ALA A 282 -30.95 3.29 -4.13
C ALA A 282 -31.82 3.90 -3.02
N SER A 283 -32.77 4.74 -3.43
CA SER A 283 -33.90 5.13 -2.57
C SER A 283 -34.69 3.92 -2.05
N SER A 284 -34.57 2.77 -2.73
CA SER A 284 -35.15 1.49 -2.35
C SER A 284 -34.25 0.61 -1.48
N ALA A 285 -32.99 0.99 -1.23
CA ALA A 285 -32.09 0.19 -0.38
C ALA A 285 -32.63 0.12 1.06
N SER A 286 -32.68 -1.08 1.63
CA SER A 286 -33.04 -1.26 3.03
C SER A 286 -32.08 -0.48 3.94
N ALA A 287 -32.60 0.20 4.96
CA ALA A 287 -31.76 0.88 5.97
C ALA A 287 -30.79 -0.06 6.71
N ASN A 288 -31.05 -1.37 6.66
CA ASN A 288 -30.23 -2.40 7.26
C ASN A 288 -29.26 -3.07 6.26
N SER A 289 -29.24 -2.62 5.01
CA SER A 289 -28.28 -3.12 4.02
C SER A 289 -26.89 -2.59 4.29
N THR A 290 -25.90 -3.42 4.02
CA THR A 290 -24.47 -3.10 4.17
C THR A 290 -23.73 -3.48 2.90
N GLY A 291 -22.94 -2.53 2.39
CA GLY A 291 -22.00 -2.77 1.29
C GLY A 291 -20.60 -2.39 1.75
N THR A 292 -19.67 -3.33 1.69
CA THR A 292 -18.30 -3.16 2.13
C THR A 292 -17.34 -3.42 1.00
N ILE A 293 -16.38 -2.52 0.80
CA ILE A 293 -15.22 -2.73 -0.06
C ILE A 293 -13.97 -2.78 0.82
N ASN A 294 -13.23 -3.89 0.72
CA ASN A 294 -11.92 -4.05 1.32
C ASN A 294 -10.85 -3.98 0.24
N ILE A 295 -9.92 -3.06 0.41
CA ILE A 295 -8.72 -2.96 -0.42
C ILE A 295 -7.57 -3.50 0.42
N GLU A 296 -7.01 -4.63 -0.01
CA GLU A 296 -6.02 -5.39 0.74
C GLU A 296 -4.75 -5.60 -0.10
N GLY A 297 -3.69 -6.06 0.56
CA GLY A 297 -2.42 -6.43 -0.08
C GLY A 297 -1.22 -5.90 0.68
N SER A 298 -0.08 -6.59 0.51
CA SER A 298 1.11 -6.30 1.31
C SER A 298 2.02 -5.27 0.66
N SER A 299 2.40 -5.53 -0.60
CA SER A 299 3.30 -4.66 -1.37
C SER A 299 2.62 -4.06 -2.61
N ILE A 300 1.60 -4.74 -3.13
CA ILE A 300 0.83 -4.31 -4.30
C ILE A 300 -0.65 -4.41 -3.93
N PRO A 301 -1.19 -3.39 -3.24
CA PRO A 301 -2.60 -3.41 -2.85
C PRO A 301 -3.51 -3.54 -4.07
N GLY A 302 -4.69 -4.12 -3.84
CA GLY A 302 -5.72 -4.24 -4.87
C GLY A 302 -6.07 -2.89 -5.50
N VAL A 303 -6.27 -2.90 -6.82
CA VAL A 303 -6.58 -1.69 -7.58
C VAL A 303 -8.08 -1.60 -7.82
N LEU A 304 -8.68 -0.47 -7.44
CA LEU A 304 -10.06 -0.15 -7.77
C LEU A 304 -10.09 1.07 -8.69
N THR A 305 -10.80 0.97 -9.80
CA THR A 305 -11.05 2.10 -10.71
C THR A 305 -12.54 2.28 -10.95
N ALA A 306 -13.00 3.52 -10.87
CA ALA A 306 -14.35 3.95 -11.21
C ALA A 306 -14.33 5.45 -11.56
N GLY A 307 -15.36 5.94 -12.26
CA GLY A 307 -15.57 7.37 -12.49
C GLY A 307 -16.00 8.11 -11.23
N THR A 308 -16.92 7.51 -10.45
CA THR A 308 -17.38 8.02 -9.15
C THR A 308 -17.54 6.89 -8.16
N PHE A 309 -17.47 7.24 -6.87
CA PHE A 309 -17.82 6.37 -5.76
C PHE A 309 -18.88 7.08 -4.91
N GLU A 310 -20.07 6.51 -4.89
CA GLU A 310 -21.23 7.09 -4.22
C GLU A 310 -21.71 6.18 -3.09
N PHE A 311 -21.62 6.68 -1.87
CA PHE A 311 -22.31 6.09 -0.73
C PHE A 311 -23.73 6.62 -0.68
N GLY A 312 -24.72 5.74 -0.60
CA GLY A 312 -26.09 6.21 -0.43
C GLY A 312 -26.42 6.78 0.91
N VAL A 313 -27.63 7.32 0.96
CA VAL A 313 -28.28 7.90 2.15
C VAL A 313 -28.96 6.85 3.04
N ASN A 314 -29.20 5.64 2.52
CA ASN A 314 -29.83 4.53 3.21
C ASN A 314 -28.86 3.36 3.32
N GLY A 315 -28.90 2.61 4.41
CA GLY A 315 -27.95 1.53 4.65
C GLY A 315 -26.56 2.04 5.02
N GLN A 316 -25.60 1.13 5.12
CA GLN A 316 -24.22 1.45 5.49
C GLN A 316 -23.27 1.09 4.36
N GLY A 317 -22.66 2.11 3.75
CA GLY A 317 -21.56 1.95 2.82
C GLY A 317 -20.22 2.15 3.53
N VAL A 318 -19.30 1.20 3.34
CA VAL A 318 -17.96 1.23 3.95
C VAL A 318 -16.90 0.95 2.91
N VAL A 319 -15.85 1.77 2.88
CA VAL A 319 -14.59 1.45 2.19
C VAL A 319 -13.46 1.35 3.21
N ASN A 320 -12.70 0.27 3.13
CA ASN A 320 -11.59 -0.02 4.02
C ASN A 320 -10.29 -0.11 3.23
N PHE A 321 -9.32 0.73 3.59
CA PHE A 321 -7.93 0.62 3.20
C PHE A 321 -7.21 -0.29 4.20
N ASN A 322 -7.20 -1.59 3.90
CA ASN A 322 -6.68 -2.67 4.73
C ASN A 322 -5.37 -3.23 4.13
N HIS A 323 -4.54 -2.38 3.55
CA HIS A 323 -3.25 -2.78 2.97
C HIS A 323 -2.08 -2.40 3.89
N THR A 324 -0.93 -3.06 3.72
CA THR A 324 0.30 -2.77 4.49
C THR A 324 1.39 -2.11 3.67
N ASP A 325 1.11 -1.77 2.40
CA ASP A 325 2.06 -1.06 1.52
C ASP A 325 2.45 0.30 2.10
N ALA A 326 3.72 0.40 2.52
CA ALA A 326 4.31 1.59 3.13
C ALA A 326 5.13 2.45 2.14
N SER A 327 5.14 2.11 0.84
CA SER A 327 5.88 2.87 -0.18
C SER A 327 5.42 4.32 -0.30
N GLY A 328 4.12 4.56 -0.03
CA GLY A 328 3.46 5.83 -0.32
C GLY A 328 2.97 5.97 -1.76
N ASP A 329 3.12 4.92 -2.59
CA ASP A 329 2.76 4.93 -4.00
C ASP A 329 1.31 4.51 -4.25
N TYR A 330 0.64 3.88 -3.28
CA TYR A 330 -0.77 3.52 -3.41
C TYR A 330 -1.66 4.78 -3.42
N GLN A 331 -2.28 5.04 -4.57
CA GLN A 331 -3.17 6.19 -4.77
C GLN A 331 -4.62 5.76 -4.93
N PHE A 332 -5.51 6.46 -4.25
CA PHE A 332 -6.95 6.34 -4.43
C PHE A 332 -7.53 7.65 -4.96
N GLY A 333 -7.78 7.67 -6.26
CA GLY A 333 -8.20 8.87 -6.99
C GLY A 333 -9.69 8.99 -7.28
N ILE A 334 -10.50 8.01 -6.87
CA ILE A 334 -11.94 8.02 -7.14
C ILE A 334 -12.61 9.05 -6.20
N PRO A 335 -13.36 10.03 -6.72
CA PRO A 335 -14.12 10.97 -5.88
C PRO A 335 -15.18 10.23 -5.05
N LEU A 336 -15.09 10.36 -3.73
CA LEU A 336 -16.02 9.80 -2.76
C LEU A 336 -17.11 10.82 -2.40
N SER A 337 -18.38 10.40 -2.38
CA SER A 337 -19.52 11.26 -2.02
C SER A 337 -20.59 10.51 -1.22
N GLY A 338 -21.50 11.24 -0.56
CA GLY A 338 -22.62 10.66 0.20
C GLY A 338 -22.31 10.39 1.68
N SER A 339 -22.99 9.46 2.34
CA SER A 339 -22.93 9.31 3.82
C SER A 339 -22.11 8.12 4.36
N GLY A 340 -21.30 7.47 3.52
CA GLY A 340 -20.55 6.29 3.92
C GLY A 340 -19.29 6.57 4.73
N THR A 341 -18.74 5.49 5.29
CA THR A 341 -17.57 5.50 6.17
C THR A 341 -16.31 5.12 5.41
N VAL A 342 -15.22 5.83 5.70
CA VAL A 342 -13.88 5.55 5.18
C VAL A 342 -12.98 5.12 6.34
N ASN A 343 -12.34 3.96 6.22
CA ASN A 343 -11.42 3.46 7.24
C ASN A 343 -10.01 3.21 6.68
N SER A 344 -8.99 3.58 7.44
CA SER A 344 -7.61 3.11 7.27
C SER A 344 -7.22 2.32 8.51
N SER A 345 -7.01 1.00 8.38
CA SER A 345 -6.88 0.12 9.56
C SER A 345 -5.61 -0.71 9.63
N ASN A 346 -4.81 -0.73 8.56
CA ASN A 346 -3.54 -1.43 8.51
C ASN A 346 -2.37 -0.45 8.36
N SER A 347 -1.14 -0.94 8.39
CA SER A 347 0.08 -0.11 8.45
C SER A 347 0.44 0.62 7.15
N GLY A 348 -0.36 0.48 6.09
CA GLY A 348 -0.06 1.06 4.78
C GLY A 348 -0.21 2.58 4.73
N THR A 349 0.27 3.16 3.63
CA THR A 349 0.09 4.58 3.29
C THR A 349 -0.88 4.70 2.11
N THR A 350 -2.05 5.28 2.34
CA THR A 350 -3.05 5.57 1.30
C THR A 350 -3.00 7.04 0.92
N LEU A 351 -2.68 7.34 -0.35
CA LEU A 351 -2.74 8.70 -0.89
C LEU A 351 -4.12 8.98 -1.51
N LEU A 352 -4.93 9.82 -0.88
CA LEU A 352 -6.21 10.26 -1.45
C LEU A 352 -5.98 11.40 -2.44
N THR A 353 -6.37 11.23 -3.71
CA THR A 353 -6.23 12.28 -4.75
C THR A 353 -7.57 12.74 -5.31
N GLY A 354 -8.67 12.02 -5.00
CA GLY A 354 -10.03 12.38 -5.42
C GLY A 354 -10.57 13.66 -4.77
N ALA A 355 -11.55 14.31 -5.41
CA ALA A 355 -12.27 15.44 -4.83
C ALA A 355 -13.44 14.94 -3.97
N ASN A 356 -13.22 14.88 -2.66
CA ASN A 356 -14.10 14.14 -1.75
C ASN A 356 -15.15 15.03 -1.07
N SER A 357 -16.42 14.59 -1.09
CA SER A 357 -17.58 15.32 -0.54
C SER A 357 -18.47 14.47 0.39
N TYR A 358 -18.00 13.29 0.80
CA TYR A 358 -18.74 12.42 1.71
C TYR A 358 -18.83 13.01 3.14
N ALA A 359 -19.95 12.75 3.80
CA ALA A 359 -20.29 13.28 5.12
C ALA A 359 -20.14 12.26 6.25
N GLY A 360 -20.01 10.97 5.93
CA GLY A 360 -19.74 9.94 6.95
C GLY A 360 -18.33 10.01 7.50
N ASN A 361 -18.06 9.24 8.55
CA ASN A 361 -16.80 9.34 9.29
C ASN A 361 -15.59 8.88 8.47
N THR A 362 -14.46 9.53 8.72
CA THR A 362 -13.13 9.05 8.33
C THR A 362 -12.40 8.57 9.57
N ASN A 363 -12.17 7.25 9.68
CA ASN A 363 -11.45 6.66 10.81
C ASN A 363 -10.05 6.23 10.37
N VAL A 364 -9.03 6.90 10.91
CA VAL A 364 -7.62 6.53 10.72
C VAL A 364 -7.19 5.73 11.94
N ASN A 365 -7.43 4.43 11.90
CA ASN A 365 -7.18 3.50 13.01
C ASN A 365 -5.70 3.10 13.09
N ALA A 366 -5.08 2.88 11.92
CA ALA A 366 -3.65 2.62 11.77
C ALA A 366 -3.11 3.15 10.43
N GLY A 367 -1.79 3.13 10.27
CA GLY A 367 -1.12 3.52 9.02
C GLY A 367 -1.18 5.02 8.76
N ILE A 368 -1.01 5.41 7.50
CA ILE A 368 -1.00 6.80 7.06
C ILE A 368 -2.13 7.02 6.04
N LEU A 369 -3.09 7.89 6.36
CA LEU A 369 -4.00 8.46 5.38
C LEU A 369 -3.45 9.83 4.95
N ARG A 370 -2.99 9.93 3.71
CA ARG A 370 -2.30 11.11 3.18
C ARG A 370 -3.15 11.86 2.15
N ALA A 371 -3.18 13.19 2.25
CA ALA A 371 -3.75 14.05 1.22
C ALA A 371 -2.79 14.18 0.02
N GLY A 372 -3.30 13.85 -1.16
CA GLY A 372 -2.64 14.05 -2.47
C GLY A 372 -3.23 15.20 -3.29
N ALA A 373 -4.21 15.92 -2.73
CA ALA A 373 -4.80 17.13 -3.30
C ALA A 373 -5.45 18.00 -2.20
N ALA A 374 -5.67 19.29 -2.46
CA ALA A 374 -6.38 20.17 -1.53
C ALA A 374 -7.83 19.74 -1.25
N THR A 375 -8.45 19.00 -2.17
CA THR A 375 -9.82 18.47 -2.07
C THR A 375 -9.87 17.03 -1.59
N ALA A 376 -8.73 16.45 -1.17
CA ALA A 376 -8.62 15.04 -0.82
C ALA A 376 -9.31 14.69 0.51
N LEU A 377 -9.28 15.59 1.48
CA LEU A 377 -9.99 15.39 2.75
C LEU A 377 -11.35 16.07 2.65
N SER A 378 -12.41 15.34 3.00
CA SER A 378 -13.75 15.89 2.81
C SER A 378 -14.09 16.93 3.90
N PRO A 379 -14.53 18.14 3.52
CA PRO A 379 -14.94 19.16 4.49
C PRO A 379 -16.24 18.83 5.21
N ALA A 380 -16.98 17.82 4.74
CA ALA A 380 -18.22 17.35 5.36
C ALA A 380 -18.01 16.18 6.33
N SER A 381 -16.83 15.57 6.35
CA SER A 381 -16.53 14.36 7.13
C SER A 381 -15.98 14.69 8.51
N ASP A 382 -16.45 13.94 9.51
CA ASP A 382 -15.88 13.92 10.85
C ASP A 382 -14.67 12.96 10.88
N PHE A 383 -13.49 13.47 11.25
CA PHE A 383 -12.25 12.70 11.28
C PHE A 383 -11.93 12.21 12.69
N VAL A 384 -11.58 10.93 12.80
CA VAL A 384 -11.10 10.30 14.03
C VAL A 384 -9.74 9.67 13.75
N VAL A 385 -8.69 10.17 14.39
CA VAL A 385 -7.33 9.63 14.30
C VAL A 385 -7.04 8.88 15.59
N ALA A 386 -7.00 7.55 15.53
CA ALA A 386 -6.69 6.70 16.68
C ALA A 386 -5.19 6.68 16.97
N GLY A 387 -4.78 6.16 18.13
CA GLY A 387 -3.38 6.17 18.57
C GLY A 387 -2.36 5.48 17.64
N GLY A 388 -2.80 4.56 16.78
CA GLY A 388 -1.96 3.91 15.77
C GLY A 388 -2.00 4.59 14.40
N GLY A 389 -2.87 5.58 14.21
CA GLY A 389 -3.12 6.23 12.92
C GLY A 389 -2.38 7.56 12.74
N THR A 390 -2.07 7.86 11.49
CA THR A 390 -1.50 9.15 11.07
C THR A 390 -2.35 9.79 9.97
N LEU A 391 -2.80 11.02 10.19
CA LEU A 391 -3.37 11.88 9.15
C LEU A 391 -2.28 12.83 8.63
N ASP A 392 -1.91 12.69 7.37
CA ASP A 392 -0.87 13.50 6.73
C ASP A 392 -1.51 14.44 5.70
N ILE A 393 -1.50 15.76 5.95
CA ILE A 393 -2.08 16.72 4.99
C ILE A 393 -1.11 17.08 3.85
N ASN A 394 0.10 16.49 3.87
CA ASN A 394 1.19 16.81 2.96
C ASN A 394 1.46 18.33 2.98
N THR A 395 1.61 18.98 1.82
CA THR A 395 1.78 20.44 1.71
C THR A 395 0.47 21.18 1.45
N TYR A 396 -0.68 20.52 1.54
CA TYR A 396 -1.98 21.12 1.25
C TYR A 396 -2.56 21.86 2.46
N SER A 397 -3.61 22.64 2.22
CA SER A 397 -4.39 23.31 3.27
C SER A 397 -5.86 22.86 3.24
N PRO A 398 -6.17 21.61 3.65
CA PRO A 398 -7.52 21.07 3.60
C PRO A 398 -8.41 21.58 4.74
N THR A 399 -9.71 21.42 4.56
CA THR A 399 -10.72 21.62 5.61
C THR A 399 -11.39 20.28 5.93
N VAL A 400 -11.58 19.99 7.22
CA VAL A 400 -12.40 18.87 7.73
C VAL A 400 -13.52 19.39 8.62
N LYS A 401 -14.59 18.60 8.84
CA LYS A 401 -15.74 19.05 9.62
C LYS A 401 -15.43 19.11 11.11
N THR A 402 -15.04 17.98 11.71
CA THR A 402 -14.52 17.90 13.08
C THR A 402 -13.31 16.98 13.10
N LEU A 403 -12.50 17.08 14.15
CA LEU A 403 -11.31 16.25 14.31
C LEU A 403 -11.14 15.81 15.77
N ALA A 404 -11.18 14.51 16.00
CA ALA A 404 -10.78 13.87 17.25
C ALA A 404 -9.41 13.20 17.07
N ASN A 405 -8.41 13.62 17.84
CA ASN A 405 -7.02 13.23 17.62
C ASN A 405 -6.41 12.53 18.85
N ALA A 406 -6.27 11.21 18.77
CA ALA A 406 -5.47 10.39 19.69
C ALA A 406 -4.14 9.92 19.08
N GLY A 407 -3.95 10.07 17.76
CA GLY A 407 -2.75 9.65 17.03
C GLY A 407 -1.90 10.83 16.59
N THR A 408 -1.40 10.76 15.35
CA THR A 408 -0.55 11.81 14.77
C THR A 408 -1.27 12.53 13.62
N VAL A 409 -1.26 13.85 13.65
CA VAL A 409 -1.55 14.69 12.48
C VAL A 409 -0.23 15.33 12.05
N THR A 410 0.13 15.27 10.78
CA THR A 410 1.40 15.81 10.29
C THR A 410 1.20 16.70 9.07
N MET A 411 2.00 17.76 9.04
CA MET A 411 2.13 18.71 7.93
C MET A 411 3.58 18.76 7.42
N LEU A 412 4.46 17.88 7.91
CA LEU A 412 5.93 17.99 7.78
C LEU A 412 6.50 17.73 6.36
N SER A 413 5.70 17.75 5.31
CA SER A 413 6.11 17.40 3.94
C SER A 413 6.90 18.51 3.21
N GLY A 414 7.61 19.37 3.96
CA GLY A 414 8.56 20.37 3.45
C GLY A 414 7.97 21.77 3.20
N GLY A 415 6.75 22.05 3.64
CA GLY A 415 6.13 23.38 3.63
C GLY A 415 6.40 24.18 4.91
N THR A 416 6.01 25.46 4.91
CA THR A 416 5.93 26.32 6.11
C THR A 416 4.67 27.19 6.10
N THR A 417 3.68 26.85 5.28
CA THR A 417 2.49 27.68 5.03
C THR A 417 1.20 26.87 4.96
N SER A 418 1.28 25.55 5.11
CA SER A 418 0.12 24.67 5.08
C SER A 418 -0.75 24.90 6.31
N VAL A 419 -2.07 24.80 6.11
CA VAL A 419 -3.06 25.07 7.15
C VAL A 419 -4.09 23.95 7.17
N LEU A 420 -4.16 23.21 8.26
CA LEU A 420 -5.31 22.35 8.52
C LEU A 420 -6.42 23.17 9.15
N THR A 421 -7.56 23.26 8.47
CA THR A 421 -8.76 23.91 9.02
C THR A 421 -9.74 22.87 9.54
N VAL A 422 -10.18 23.01 10.78
CA VAL A 422 -11.29 22.26 11.38
C VAL A 422 -12.48 23.20 11.46
N ALA A 423 -13.49 22.98 10.62
CA ALA A 423 -14.65 23.87 10.50
C ALA A 423 -15.54 23.89 11.75
N GLY A 424 -15.53 22.80 12.52
CA GLY A 424 -16.21 22.64 13.79
C GLY A 424 -15.22 22.47 14.94
N ASN A 425 -15.50 21.51 15.83
CA ASN A 425 -14.72 21.31 17.04
C ASN A 425 -13.49 20.42 16.82
N TYR A 426 -12.43 20.71 17.57
CA TYR A 426 -11.24 19.88 17.70
C TYR A 426 -11.16 19.27 19.11
N SER A 427 -11.00 17.96 19.19
CA SER A 427 -10.86 17.22 20.46
C SER A 427 -9.49 16.54 20.51
N GLY A 428 -8.60 17.03 21.38
CA GLY A 428 -7.32 16.39 21.64
C GLY A 428 -7.45 15.26 22.67
N ASN A 429 -7.07 14.04 22.30
CA ASN A 429 -7.13 12.86 23.15
C ASN A 429 -5.73 12.29 23.43
N GLY A 430 -4.76 13.18 23.68
CA GLY A 430 -3.35 12.83 23.90
C GLY A 430 -2.53 12.68 22.63
N GLY A 431 -3.14 12.92 21.46
CA GLY A 431 -2.46 12.89 20.16
C GLY A 431 -1.49 14.06 19.96
N SER A 432 -0.73 13.98 18.86
CA SER A 432 0.24 15.00 18.45
C SER A 432 -0.15 15.68 17.14
N ILE A 433 0.24 16.93 16.96
CA ILE A 433 0.25 17.63 15.67
C ILE A 433 1.69 18.05 15.37
N ALA A 434 2.18 17.66 14.20
CA ALA A 434 3.52 17.99 13.74
C ALA A 434 3.48 19.07 12.66
N LEU A 435 4.23 20.16 12.85
CA LEU A 435 4.23 21.34 11.99
C LEU A 435 5.64 21.92 11.85
N ASN A 436 5.93 22.52 10.70
CA ASN A 436 7.16 23.24 10.42
C ASN A 436 7.01 24.73 10.73
N THR A 437 8.06 25.31 11.33
CA THR A 437 8.19 26.74 11.55
C THR A 437 9.61 27.17 11.20
N ILE A 438 9.77 28.32 10.55
CA ILE A 438 11.08 29.00 10.50
C ILE A 438 11.18 29.82 11.78
N LEU A 439 11.85 29.34 12.82
CA LEU A 439 11.91 30.05 14.11
C LEU A 439 12.64 31.39 13.96
N GLY A 440 11.89 32.50 14.01
CA GLY A 440 12.35 33.87 13.84
C GLY A 440 11.44 34.87 14.56
N ASP A 441 11.15 36.02 13.95
CA ASP A 441 10.28 37.04 14.53
C ASP A 441 8.78 36.70 14.38
N SER A 442 7.87 37.58 14.81
CA SER A 442 6.41 37.33 14.75
C SER A 442 5.83 37.16 13.34
N SER A 443 6.58 37.50 12.28
CA SER A 443 6.19 37.30 10.89
C SER A 443 6.63 35.95 10.32
N SER A 444 7.31 35.13 11.14
CA SER A 444 7.84 33.82 10.76
C SER A 444 6.82 32.96 10.03
N ALA A 445 7.26 32.38 8.91
CA ALA A 445 6.47 31.39 8.20
C ALA A 445 6.31 30.15 9.09
N THR A 446 5.06 29.73 9.26
CA THR A 446 4.70 28.55 10.03
C THR A 446 3.46 27.91 9.45
N GLU A 447 3.45 26.59 9.52
CA GLU A 447 2.24 25.80 9.39
C GLU A 447 1.33 26.01 10.61
N LYS A 448 0.02 25.84 10.42
CA LYS A 448 -0.98 26.18 11.44
C LYS A 448 -2.12 25.19 11.52
N LEU A 449 -2.62 24.98 12.73
CA LEU A 449 -3.97 24.47 12.96
C LEU A 449 -4.93 25.65 13.11
N VAL A 450 -6.02 25.66 12.37
CA VAL A 450 -7.14 26.61 12.52
C VAL A 450 -8.39 25.84 12.94
N VAL A 451 -9.02 26.25 14.04
CA VAL A 451 -10.25 25.65 14.56
C VAL A 451 -11.34 26.70 14.63
N ASN A 452 -12.36 26.58 13.80
CA ASN A 452 -13.46 27.55 13.76
C ASN A 452 -14.49 27.32 14.88
N GLY A 453 -14.50 26.11 15.46
CA GLY A 453 -15.29 25.76 16.64
C GLY A 453 -14.50 25.81 17.95
N ALA A 454 -14.92 25.00 18.92
CA ALA A 454 -14.27 24.88 20.21
C ALA A 454 -13.15 23.83 20.22
N THR A 455 -12.14 24.03 21.06
CA THR A 455 -11.13 23.02 21.38
C THR A 455 -11.39 22.39 22.75
N SER A 456 -11.01 21.13 22.92
CA SER A 456 -11.05 20.42 24.21
C SER A 456 -9.91 19.39 24.32
N GLY A 457 -9.66 18.92 25.54
CA GLY A 457 -8.66 17.88 25.82
C GLY A 457 -7.21 18.36 25.71
N ASN A 458 -6.29 17.47 25.35
CA ASN A 458 -4.85 17.75 25.31
C ASN A 458 -4.20 17.34 23.97
N THR A 459 -3.21 18.10 23.54
CA THR A 459 -2.47 17.86 22.29
C THR A 459 -1.01 18.27 22.45
N ILE A 460 -0.11 17.45 21.90
CA ILE A 460 1.31 17.78 21.81
C ILE A 460 1.59 18.44 20.46
N LEU A 461 2.26 19.60 20.45
CA LEU A 461 2.73 20.27 19.24
C LEU A 461 4.20 19.92 19.00
N ASN A 462 4.45 19.08 17.99
CA ASN A 462 5.79 18.74 17.54
C ASN A 462 6.23 19.75 16.46
N ILE A 463 7.01 20.74 16.85
CA ILE A 463 7.42 21.82 15.96
C ILE A 463 8.84 21.60 15.47
N SER A 464 9.02 21.55 14.15
CA SER A 464 10.31 21.42 13.49
C SER A 464 10.82 22.78 13.02
N ASN A 465 12.03 23.16 13.44
CA ASN A 465 12.67 24.40 12.98
C ASN A 465 13.27 24.20 11.58
N LEU A 466 12.71 24.83 10.56
CA LEU A 466 13.18 24.73 9.17
C LEU A 466 14.25 25.80 8.87
N GLY A 467 15.36 25.77 9.62
CA GLY A 467 16.52 26.65 9.40
C GLY A 467 16.35 28.08 9.93
N GLY A 468 15.38 28.34 10.80
CA GLY A 468 15.27 29.60 11.51
C GLY A 468 16.43 29.81 12.46
N THR A 469 16.98 31.03 12.49
CA THR A 469 18.15 31.41 13.30
C THR A 469 17.77 32.04 14.63
N GLY A 470 16.48 32.20 14.92
CA GLY A 470 15.98 32.93 16.07
C GLY A 470 15.95 34.45 15.86
N ALA A 471 14.94 35.10 16.43
CA ALA A 471 14.78 36.55 16.51
C ALA A 471 13.73 36.90 17.58
N PRO A 472 13.74 38.14 18.12
CA PRO A 472 12.73 38.55 19.09
C PRO A 472 11.35 38.64 18.43
N THR A 473 10.38 37.96 19.00
CA THR A 473 8.96 38.13 18.70
C THR A 473 8.43 39.41 19.33
N THR A 474 7.56 40.12 18.60
CA THR A 474 6.80 41.29 19.05
C THR A 474 5.30 41.01 19.05
N GLY A 475 4.51 41.79 19.80
CA GLY A 475 3.08 41.52 19.94
C GLY A 475 2.83 40.16 20.60
N GLU A 476 1.95 39.35 20.02
CA GLU A 476 1.56 38.03 20.57
C GLU A 476 2.52 36.88 20.21
N GLY A 477 3.42 37.07 19.24
CA GLY A 477 4.34 36.02 18.77
C GLY A 477 3.92 35.34 17.46
N ILE A 478 4.51 34.18 17.18
CA ILE A 478 4.28 33.39 15.96
C ILE A 478 3.03 32.52 16.15
N LEU A 479 1.93 32.83 15.46
CA LEU A 479 0.66 32.09 15.59
C LEU A 479 0.78 30.67 15.02
N VAL A 480 0.62 29.64 15.87
CA VAL A 480 0.68 28.22 15.46
C VAL A 480 -0.67 27.50 15.61
N VAL A 481 -1.54 27.97 16.50
CA VAL A 481 -2.92 27.49 16.61
C VAL A 481 -3.89 28.66 16.73
N GLN A 482 -4.86 28.73 15.83
CA GLN A 482 -6.00 29.65 15.90
C GLN A 482 -7.25 28.92 16.38
N VAL A 483 -8.00 29.54 17.30
CA VAL A 483 -9.29 29.03 17.78
C VAL A 483 -10.31 30.17 17.81
N ASP A 484 -11.35 30.06 16.98
CA ASP A 484 -12.41 31.08 16.91
C ASP A 484 -13.49 30.87 17.98
N GLY A 485 -13.73 29.61 18.39
CA GLY A 485 -14.65 29.25 19.47
C GLY A 485 -14.02 29.20 20.86
N ALA A 486 -14.63 28.44 21.78
CA ALA A 486 -14.10 28.27 23.13
C ALA A 486 -12.79 27.45 23.09
N SER A 487 -11.69 28.04 23.56
CA SER A 487 -10.37 27.41 23.55
C SER A 487 -10.11 26.64 24.84
N ASN A 488 -10.91 25.60 25.14
CA ASN A 488 -10.78 24.84 26.40
C ASN A 488 -9.75 23.70 26.31
N GLY A 489 -9.24 23.41 25.11
CA GLY A 489 -8.15 22.46 24.90
C GLY A 489 -6.80 23.03 25.34
N THR A 490 -5.87 22.12 25.65
CA THR A 490 -4.49 22.44 26.02
C THR A 490 -3.53 21.97 24.94
N PHE A 491 -2.62 22.85 24.54
CA PHE A 491 -1.51 22.52 23.65
C PHE A 491 -0.21 22.64 24.45
N SER A 492 0.72 21.72 24.21
CA SER A 492 2.01 21.69 24.90
C SER A 492 3.13 21.31 23.95
N LEU A 493 4.33 21.79 24.21
CA LEU A 493 5.53 21.32 23.53
C LEU A 493 6.06 20.07 24.25
N PRO A 494 6.69 19.13 23.53
CA PRO A 494 7.44 18.03 24.14
C PRO A 494 8.49 18.57 25.12
N ALA A 495 8.93 17.71 26.04
CA ALA A 495 10.06 18.04 26.93
C ALA A 495 11.27 18.53 26.09
N PRO A 496 11.92 19.65 26.47
CA PRO A 496 11.84 20.33 27.77
C PRO A 496 10.71 21.37 27.94
N GLY A 497 9.78 21.49 26.98
CA GLY A 497 8.63 22.41 27.03
C GLY A 497 8.85 23.72 26.28
N TYR A 498 9.96 23.83 25.53
CA TYR A 498 10.34 24.98 24.73
C TYR A 498 11.12 24.54 23.48
N LEU A 499 11.25 25.44 22.51
CA LEU A 499 12.10 25.28 21.31
C LEU A 499 13.26 26.27 21.37
N GLU A 500 14.34 26.01 20.63
CA GLU A 500 15.50 26.91 20.56
C GLU A 500 15.88 27.18 19.10
N ALA A 501 16.28 28.43 18.83
CA ALA A 501 16.91 28.84 17.59
C ALA A 501 17.84 30.02 17.85
N GLY A 502 19.11 29.88 17.48
CA GLY A 502 20.15 30.87 17.82
C GLY A 502 20.20 31.14 19.32
N THR A 503 20.19 32.43 19.70
CA THR A 503 20.19 32.87 21.11
C THR A 503 18.78 33.00 21.70
N PHE A 504 17.76 32.44 21.05
CA PHE A 504 16.37 32.60 21.45
C PHE A 504 15.76 31.27 21.85
N ARG A 505 15.09 31.29 23.00
CA ARG A 505 14.17 30.25 23.41
C ARG A 505 12.76 30.66 23.02
N TYR A 506 11.96 29.74 22.50
CA TYR A 506 10.57 29.92 22.14
C TYR A 506 9.68 29.07 23.05
N ASP A 507 8.83 29.73 23.82
CA ASP A 507 7.81 29.08 24.65
C ASP A 507 6.45 29.15 23.95
N LEU A 508 5.64 28.12 24.17
CA LEU A 508 4.26 28.10 23.68
C LEU A 508 3.35 28.82 24.68
N VAL A 509 2.81 29.96 24.27
CA VAL A 509 1.98 30.84 25.10
C VAL A 509 0.58 30.94 24.50
N LYS A 510 -0.43 30.84 25.36
CA LYS A 510 -1.82 31.10 24.99
C LYS A 510 -2.15 32.57 25.25
N THR A 511 -2.55 33.30 24.20
CA THR A 511 -3.14 34.64 24.34
C THR A 511 -4.55 34.67 23.78
N GLY A 512 -5.51 35.08 24.61
CA GLY A 512 -6.93 34.97 24.28
C GLY A 512 -7.30 33.52 24.01
N ASN A 513 -7.81 33.23 22.82
CA ASN A 513 -8.15 31.87 22.39
C ASN A 513 -7.02 31.16 21.62
N ASN A 514 -6.00 31.90 21.17
CA ASN A 514 -4.99 31.41 20.24
C ASN A 514 -3.69 31.03 20.95
N TRP A 515 -2.84 30.26 20.26
CA TRP A 515 -1.54 29.82 20.78
C TRP A 515 -0.41 30.27 19.86
N TYR A 516 0.62 30.84 20.48
CA TYR A 516 1.72 31.50 19.84
C TYR A 516 3.05 30.96 20.37
N LEU A 517 4.07 30.91 19.51
CA LEU A 517 5.45 30.82 19.97
C LEU A 517 5.96 32.22 20.29
N VAL A 518 6.39 32.42 21.52
CA VAL A 518 6.93 33.68 22.03
C VAL A 518 8.39 33.47 22.36
N SER A 519 9.26 34.29 21.78
CA SER A 519 10.69 34.21 22.04
C SER A 519 11.08 35.01 23.27
N GLU A 520 12.04 34.50 24.03
CA GLU A 520 12.85 35.29 24.95
C GLU A 520 14.32 35.25 24.52
N SER A 521 14.99 36.39 24.61
CA SER A 521 16.44 36.44 24.40
C SER A 521 17.11 35.75 25.57
N ARG A 522 17.86 34.70 25.28
CA ARG A 522 18.77 34.11 26.24
C ARG A 522 20.15 34.74 26.04
N ALA A 523 20.80 35.12 27.15
CA ALA A 523 22.25 35.13 27.10
C ALA A 523 22.68 33.69 26.76
N GLU A 524 23.68 33.51 25.90
CA GLU A 524 24.24 32.18 25.67
C GLU A 524 24.50 31.49 27.02
N ALA A 525 24.40 30.16 27.04
CA ALA A 525 24.94 29.37 28.14
C ALA A 525 26.36 29.89 28.42
N SER A 526 26.50 30.69 29.47
CA SER A 526 27.72 31.45 29.77
C SER A 526 28.78 30.58 30.45
N GLY A 527 28.46 29.30 30.68
CA GLY A 527 29.37 28.31 31.16
C GLY A 527 30.51 28.07 30.16
N PRO A 528 31.72 27.74 30.65
CA PRO A 528 32.85 27.43 29.80
C PRO A 528 32.55 26.24 28.87
N GLY A 529 33.10 26.26 27.65
CA GLY A 529 33.06 25.11 26.75
C GLY A 529 33.97 23.99 27.23
N VAL A 530 33.49 22.75 27.18
CA VAL A 530 34.21 21.57 27.66
C VAL A 530 34.63 20.71 26.49
N THR A 531 35.90 20.35 26.48
CA THR A 531 36.48 19.40 25.52
C THR A 531 37.11 18.24 26.26
N VAL A 532 37.20 17.08 25.62
CA VAL A 532 37.95 15.93 26.12
C VAL A 532 38.92 15.45 25.05
N VAL A 533 40.17 15.24 25.44
CA VAL A 533 41.22 14.70 24.55
C VAL A 533 42.00 13.65 25.32
N CYS A 534 42.13 12.46 24.74
CA CYS A 534 42.94 11.38 25.30
C CYS A 534 44.26 11.27 24.52
N SER A 535 45.37 11.11 25.24
CA SER A 535 46.69 10.91 24.64
C SER A 535 47.50 9.84 25.41
N PRO A 536 48.12 8.87 24.71
CA PRO A 536 48.00 8.62 23.26
C PRO A 536 46.59 8.14 22.86
N ALA A 537 46.21 8.35 21.59
CA ALA A 537 44.91 7.94 21.04
C ALA A 537 44.87 6.45 20.62
N GLU A 538 46.04 5.81 20.57
CA GLU A 538 46.16 4.37 20.37
C GLU A 538 47.00 3.78 21.51
N LEU A 539 46.57 2.66 22.06
CA LEU A 539 47.26 1.88 23.08
C LEU A 539 47.55 0.49 22.53
N SER A 540 48.70 -0.08 22.85
CA SER A 540 48.97 -1.49 22.63
C SER A 540 48.36 -2.35 23.74
N ASP A 541 47.88 -3.54 23.42
CA ASP A 541 47.52 -4.56 24.42
C ASP A 541 48.67 -5.53 24.77
N ALA A 542 49.80 -5.48 24.05
CA ALA A 542 51.03 -6.22 24.40
C ALA A 542 51.65 -5.78 25.74
N VAL A 543 51.37 -4.55 26.19
CA VAL A 543 51.84 -3.94 27.43
C VAL A 543 50.71 -3.10 28.04
N ALA A 544 50.66 -2.97 29.36
CA ALA A 544 49.70 -2.09 30.02
C ALA A 544 50.05 -0.61 29.77
N GLU A 545 49.53 -0.05 28.68
CA GLU A 545 49.70 1.35 28.31
C GLU A 545 48.51 2.17 28.79
N THR A 546 48.78 3.44 29.14
CA THR A 546 47.76 4.34 29.67
C THR A 546 47.61 5.57 28.78
N ALA A 547 46.39 5.81 28.30
CA ALA A 547 45.96 7.08 27.75
C ALA A 547 45.47 8.00 28.88
N THR A 548 46.03 9.20 28.97
CA THR A 548 45.51 10.24 29.86
C THR A 548 44.46 11.04 29.11
N CYS A 549 43.22 10.97 29.59
CA CYS A 549 42.07 11.70 29.07
C CYS A 549 41.89 12.99 29.86
N LYS A 550 42.23 14.10 29.20
CA LYS A 550 42.18 15.45 29.74
C LYS A 550 40.87 16.12 29.38
N VAL A 551 40.11 16.52 30.39
CA VAL A 551 38.86 17.28 30.24
C VAL A 551 39.17 18.74 30.55
N SER A 552 39.04 19.62 29.55
CA SER A 552 39.45 21.02 29.62
C SER A 552 38.27 21.96 29.43
N LEU A 553 38.25 23.02 30.24
CA LEU A 553 37.33 24.16 30.17
C LEU A 553 37.94 25.29 29.34
N SER A 554 37.13 25.96 28.52
CA SER A 554 37.54 27.14 27.76
C SER A 554 37.79 28.37 28.65
N ALA A 555 37.28 28.37 29.88
CA ALA A 555 37.53 29.36 30.92
C ALA A 555 37.35 28.73 32.31
N ALA A 556 38.04 29.25 33.33
CA ALA A 556 37.91 28.74 34.70
C ALA A 556 36.54 29.09 35.30
N SER A 557 35.93 28.15 36.03
CA SER A 557 34.71 28.38 36.82
C SER A 557 35.08 28.89 38.22
N THR A 558 34.29 29.77 38.82
CA THR A 558 34.51 30.25 40.21
C THR A 558 34.02 29.27 41.28
N THR A 559 33.23 28.26 40.88
CA THR A 559 32.75 27.16 41.73
C THR A 559 33.13 25.82 41.12
N ASP A 560 33.12 24.76 41.94
CA ASP A 560 33.33 23.40 41.46
C ASP A 560 32.31 23.05 40.36
N LEU A 561 32.81 22.48 39.26
CA LEU A 561 32.01 22.15 38.10
C LEU A 561 31.98 20.64 37.89
N SER A 562 30.78 20.06 37.93
CA SER A 562 30.57 18.62 37.70
C SER A 562 30.30 18.36 36.22
N ILE A 563 31.25 17.74 35.53
CA ILE A 563 31.16 17.40 34.11
C ILE A 563 30.56 16.01 33.93
N ASN A 564 29.39 15.92 33.30
CA ASN A 564 28.80 14.64 32.94
C ASN A 564 29.59 14.03 31.78
N LEU A 565 30.02 12.79 31.94
CA LEU A 565 30.72 12.02 30.91
C LEU A 565 29.91 10.78 30.53
N ASN A 566 29.92 10.45 29.25
CA ASN A 566 29.62 9.10 28.77
C ASN A 566 30.91 8.29 28.89
N VAL A 567 31.04 7.56 30.00
CA VAL A 567 32.23 6.75 30.30
C VAL A 567 32.17 5.45 29.50
N PRO A 568 33.28 4.99 28.90
CA PRO A 568 33.33 3.69 28.24
C PRO A 568 32.82 2.57 29.16
N GLY A 569 31.98 1.69 28.62
CA GLY A 569 31.45 0.53 29.37
C GLY A 569 32.55 -0.46 29.78
N ALA A 570 32.25 -1.32 30.76
CA ALA A 570 33.19 -2.35 31.20
C ALA A 570 33.60 -3.26 30.02
N ASN A 571 34.90 -3.46 29.84
CA ASN A 571 35.45 -4.30 28.79
C ASN A 571 36.70 -5.04 29.30
N PRO A 572 36.89 -6.32 28.99
CA PRO A 572 38.09 -7.05 29.43
C PRO A 572 39.41 -6.50 28.86
N ARG A 573 39.39 -5.74 27.76
CA ARG A 573 40.59 -5.22 27.06
C ARG A 573 41.13 -3.90 27.60
N TYR A 574 40.40 -3.20 28.47
CA TYR A 574 40.88 -1.97 29.12
C TYR A 574 40.20 -1.72 30.46
N THR A 575 40.84 -0.92 31.29
CA THR A 575 40.26 -0.34 32.51
C THR A 575 40.19 1.17 32.39
N THR A 576 39.28 1.81 33.12
CA THR A 576 39.14 3.26 33.12
C THR A 576 38.99 3.80 34.54
N THR A 577 39.62 4.94 34.83
CA THR A 577 39.42 5.71 36.06
C THR A 577 38.42 6.86 35.86
N CYS A 578 37.93 7.06 34.64
CA CYS A 578 36.95 8.10 34.34
C CYS A 578 35.63 7.81 35.04
N THR A 579 35.14 8.77 35.81
CA THR A 579 33.83 8.72 36.48
C THR A 579 32.91 9.80 35.92
N SER A 580 31.61 9.59 36.08
CA SER A 580 30.60 10.59 35.75
C SER A 580 29.75 10.86 37.00
N PRO A 581 29.68 12.10 37.51
CA PRO A 581 30.37 13.28 36.99
C PRO A 581 31.89 13.28 37.31
N LEU A 582 32.68 13.92 36.45
CA LEU A 582 34.06 14.30 36.72
C LEU A 582 34.10 15.72 37.27
N LEU A 583 34.68 15.90 38.46
CA LEU A 583 34.76 17.20 39.12
C LEU A 583 35.97 18.01 38.62
N ILE A 584 35.73 19.23 38.15
CA ILE A 584 36.77 20.25 37.95
C ILE A 584 36.63 21.27 39.09
N PRO A 585 37.59 21.35 40.03
CA PRO A 585 37.49 22.25 41.18
C PRO A 585 37.41 23.73 40.79
N ALA A 586 36.86 24.56 41.67
CA ALA A 586 36.83 26.00 41.51
C ALA A 586 38.21 26.57 41.14
N ASN A 587 38.24 27.45 40.13
CA ASN A 587 39.40 28.10 39.52
C ASN A 587 40.35 27.16 38.77
N ALA A 588 40.09 25.86 38.70
CA ALA A 588 40.78 24.96 37.79
C ALA A 588 40.13 25.04 36.40
N THR A 589 40.93 24.82 35.37
CA THR A 589 40.45 24.72 33.98
C THR A 589 40.40 23.28 33.49
N GLU A 590 40.95 22.32 34.24
CA GLU A 590 41.17 20.97 33.72
C GLU A 590 41.09 19.92 34.84
N ALA A 591 40.57 18.75 34.49
CA ALA A 591 40.71 17.51 35.26
C ALA A 591 41.17 16.40 34.31
N SER A 592 41.66 15.29 34.86
CA SER A 592 42.10 14.17 34.04
C SER A 592 41.67 12.85 34.66
N CYS A 593 41.39 11.90 33.78
CA CYS A 593 41.20 10.50 34.10
C CYS A 593 41.99 9.67 33.07
N THR A 594 42.01 8.35 33.23
CA THR A 594 42.88 7.48 32.44
C THR A 594 42.12 6.28 31.89
N ILE A 595 42.47 5.87 30.68
CA ILE A 595 42.10 4.58 30.09
C ILE A 595 43.40 3.78 29.98
N THR A 596 43.44 2.59 30.56
CA THR A 596 44.62 1.72 30.56
C THR A 596 44.31 0.41 29.87
N SER A 597 45.09 0.03 28.85
CA SER A 597 44.94 -1.28 28.22
C SER A 597 45.22 -2.39 29.24
N VAL A 598 44.47 -3.48 29.13
CA VAL A 598 44.75 -4.70 29.88
C VAL A 598 45.60 -5.57 28.97
N ALA A 599 46.73 -6.05 29.50
CA ALA A 599 47.60 -6.94 28.75
C ALA A 599 46.82 -8.17 28.28
N ASN A 600 46.79 -8.41 26.98
CA ASN A 600 46.12 -9.53 26.33
C ASN A 600 47.11 -10.15 25.34
N ASN A 601 47.08 -11.48 25.21
CA ASN A 601 47.99 -12.23 24.36
C ASN A 601 47.24 -13.25 23.47
N THR A 602 45.99 -12.93 23.14
CA THR A 602 45.09 -13.77 22.34
C THR A 602 45.20 -13.37 20.87
N PRO A 603 45.85 -14.17 19.99
CA PRO A 603 46.12 -13.74 18.62
C PRO A 603 44.84 -13.51 17.79
N GLY A 604 44.70 -12.33 17.20
CA GLY A 604 43.69 -12.03 16.17
C GLY A 604 42.30 -11.75 16.71
N ASP A 605 42.18 -11.30 17.96
CA ASP A 605 40.92 -10.94 18.58
C ASP A 605 40.50 -9.48 18.31
N GLY A 606 41.33 -8.73 17.58
CA GLY A 606 40.99 -7.46 16.94
C GLY A 606 41.03 -6.23 17.85
N ASP A 607 40.93 -5.05 17.23
CA ASP A 607 40.98 -3.76 17.92
C ASP A 607 39.69 -3.46 18.69
N VAL A 608 39.81 -2.83 19.86
CA VAL A 608 38.67 -2.32 20.65
C VAL A 608 38.78 -0.81 20.85
N THR A 609 37.70 -0.07 20.62
CA THR A 609 37.65 1.38 20.82
C THR A 609 36.93 1.73 22.12
N ALA A 610 37.60 2.45 23.01
CA ALA A 610 36.99 3.10 24.17
C ALA A 610 36.58 4.53 23.80
N LEU A 611 35.27 4.83 23.88
CA LEU A 611 34.71 6.15 23.56
C LEU A 611 34.38 6.93 24.84
N LEU A 612 34.99 8.09 25.00
CA LEU A 612 34.72 9.01 26.12
C LEU A 612 34.14 10.32 25.58
N ALA A 613 32.91 10.65 25.94
CA ALA A 613 32.24 11.85 25.46
C ALA A 613 31.76 12.75 26.62
N VAL A 614 31.76 14.07 26.40
CA VAL A 614 31.09 15.00 27.32
C VAL A 614 29.59 14.98 27.03
N LEU A 615 28.78 14.83 28.08
CA LEU A 615 27.32 14.87 28.02
C LEU A 615 26.80 16.27 28.41
N PRO A 616 25.58 16.65 27.99
CA PRO A 616 24.94 17.89 28.43
C PRO A 616 24.91 18.01 29.97
N PRO A 617 24.99 19.23 30.53
CA PRO A 617 24.93 19.44 31.97
C PRO A 617 23.54 19.10 32.51
N THR A 618 23.47 18.66 33.77
CA THR A 618 22.20 18.45 34.50
C THR A 618 21.57 19.77 34.95
N VAL A 619 22.39 20.79 35.18
CA VAL A 619 21.96 22.16 35.45
C VAL A 619 22.13 22.97 34.17
N ALA A 620 21.04 23.58 33.68
CA ALA A 620 21.10 24.45 32.50
C ALA A 620 22.23 25.49 32.65
N ASP A 621 23.00 25.67 31.58
CA ASP A 621 24.11 26.64 31.46
C ASP A 621 25.37 26.41 32.27
N ALA A 622 25.50 25.29 32.98
CA ALA A 622 26.72 25.02 33.74
C ALA A 622 27.97 24.97 32.82
N TYR A 623 27.83 24.40 31.62
CA TYR A 623 28.85 24.35 30.58
C TYR A 623 28.27 23.96 29.21
N THR A 624 29.05 24.14 28.13
CA THR A 624 28.69 23.68 26.78
C THR A 624 29.60 22.55 26.29
N VAL A 625 29.11 21.65 25.44
CA VAL A 625 29.91 20.58 24.83
C VAL A 625 30.62 21.15 23.60
N ALA A 626 31.94 21.31 23.66
CA ALA A 626 32.72 22.08 22.68
C ALA A 626 33.63 21.23 21.77
N GLY A 627 33.44 19.91 21.72
CA GLY A 627 34.26 19.03 20.90
C GLY A 627 33.68 17.62 20.72
N PRO A 628 34.25 16.82 19.81
CA PRO A 628 33.84 15.44 19.60
C PRO A 628 34.22 14.56 20.79
N ALA A 629 33.66 13.34 20.82
CA ALA A 629 34.10 12.31 21.77
C ALA A 629 35.57 11.94 21.52
N ALA A 630 36.33 11.76 22.59
CA ALA A 630 37.68 11.20 22.52
C ALA A 630 37.60 9.69 22.27
N GLN A 631 38.46 9.21 21.37
CA GLN A 631 38.59 7.79 21.05
C GLN A 631 39.99 7.32 21.45
N VAL A 632 40.03 6.22 22.22
CA VAL A 632 41.25 5.48 22.51
C VAL A 632 41.10 4.09 21.90
N VAL A 633 41.91 3.78 20.88
CA VAL A 633 41.90 2.48 20.22
C VAL A 633 42.94 1.58 20.87
N ILE A 634 42.49 0.49 21.47
CA ILE A 634 43.36 -0.58 21.96
C ILE A 634 43.65 -1.49 20.76
N LYS A 635 44.89 -1.42 20.27
CA LYS A 635 45.39 -2.19 19.13
C LYS A 635 45.78 -3.58 19.57
N ASP A 636 45.24 -4.59 18.87
CA ASP A 636 45.71 -5.98 18.94
C ASP A 636 47.10 -6.05 18.29
N LYS A 637 48.14 -6.26 19.09
CA LYS A 637 49.53 -6.39 18.61
C LYS A 637 50.16 -7.73 18.96
N ASP A 638 49.35 -8.78 19.09
CA ASP A 638 49.79 -10.14 19.42
C ASP A 638 50.52 -10.88 18.28
N GLN A 639 51.05 -10.15 17.29
CA GLN A 639 51.95 -10.70 16.28
C GLN A 639 53.40 -10.62 16.77
N THR A 640 53.89 -11.72 17.33
CA THR A 640 55.31 -12.05 17.18
C THR A 640 55.59 -12.26 15.69
N ASP A 641 56.48 -11.43 15.15
CA ASP A 641 57.24 -11.73 13.93
C ASP A 641 57.83 -13.14 14.09
N ASN A 642 57.26 -14.14 13.39
CA ASN A 642 57.83 -15.48 13.34
C ASN A 642 59.05 -15.43 12.43
N GLY A 643 60.22 -15.24 13.04
CA GLY A 643 61.48 -15.58 12.42
C GLY A 643 61.53 -17.05 12.03
N GLY A 644 61.72 -17.31 10.75
CA GLY A 644 62.32 -18.55 10.25
C GLY A 644 63.76 -18.28 9.83
N GLY A 645 64.75 -18.76 10.61
CA GLY A 645 66.08 -19.13 10.09
C GLY A 645 65.98 -20.51 9.42
N GLU A 646 66.82 -20.94 8.48
CA GLU A 646 68.20 -20.61 8.13
C GLU A 646 68.44 -20.90 6.63
N ASN A 647 69.45 -20.27 6.02
CA ASN A 647 70.55 -21.03 5.41
C ASN A 647 71.82 -20.16 5.36
N PRO A 648 72.99 -20.63 5.86
CA PRO A 648 74.23 -19.87 5.84
C PRO A 648 75.13 -20.26 4.67
N GLU A 649 75.73 -19.29 3.98
CA GLU A 649 77.02 -19.44 3.31
C GLU A 649 77.63 -18.06 2.93
N ASN A 650 78.57 -17.61 3.79
CA ASN A 650 79.90 -17.00 3.53
C ASN A 650 80.08 -15.81 2.53
N PRO A 651 81.21 -15.05 2.58
CA PRO A 651 81.15 -13.60 2.68
C PRO A 651 81.97 -12.89 1.56
N GLY A 652 81.87 -11.56 1.53
CA GLY A 652 82.93 -10.71 1.01
C GLY A 652 82.56 -9.89 -0.23
N GLY A 653 83.08 -8.67 -0.26
CA GLY A 653 83.34 -7.94 -1.50
C GLY A 653 82.68 -6.58 -1.64
N GLU A 654 83.31 -5.57 -1.02
CA GLU A 654 83.67 -4.28 -1.63
C GLU A 654 82.59 -3.38 -2.28
N ASN A 655 82.40 -2.21 -1.65
CA ASN A 655 82.14 -0.91 -2.31
C ASN A 655 83.36 -0.57 -3.23
N PRO A 656 83.28 0.20 -4.36
CA PRO A 656 82.83 1.61 -4.35
C PRO A 656 82.28 2.24 -5.66
N GLY A 657 81.77 3.48 -5.55
CA GLY A 657 81.80 4.55 -6.58
C GLY A 657 80.53 4.69 -7.44
N GLY A 658 79.77 5.79 -7.38
CA GLY A 658 80.06 7.09 -8.02
C GLY A 658 79.33 7.12 -9.38
N GLU A 659 78.51 8.09 -9.81
CA GLU A 659 78.51 9.54 -9.67
C GLU A 659 77.08 10.10 -9.95
N ASN A 660 76.76 11.22 -9.31
CA ASN A 660 75.76 12.23 -9.73
C ASN A 660 76.36 13.06 -10.92
N PRO A 661 75.71 14.06 -11.60
CA PRO A 661 74.53 14.82 -11.18
C PRO A 661 73.56 15.26 -12.31
N GLY A 662 72.46 15.91 -11.89
CA GLY A 662 71.60 16.74 -12.75
C GLY A 662 70.51 17.46 -11.97
N GLU A 663 70.78 18.73 -11.61
CA GLU A 663 69.99 19.67 -10.79
C GLU A 663 68.71 20.25 -11.43
N ASN A 664 67.95 20.92 -10.55
CA ASN A 664 66.95 22.00 -10.70
C ASN A 664 65.48 21.55 -10.74
N GLY A 665 64.57 22.02 -9.89
CA GLY A 665 64.59 23.13 -8.93
C GLY A 665 63.30 23.96 -9.05
N GLY A 666 62.62 24.22 -7.93
CA GLY A 666 61.73 25.38 -7.76
C GLY A 666 60.23 25.15 -7.93
N GLY A 667 59.49 25.19 -6.81
CA GLY A 667 58.03 25.27 -6.78
C GLY A 667 57.49 26.70 -6.65
N THR A 668 56.19 26.85 -6.89
CA THR A 668 55.36 27.99 -6.45
C THR A 668 53.87 27.58 -6.39
N ALA A 669 53.25 27.71 -5.21
CA ALA A 669 51.82 28.02 -5.07
C ALA A 669 51.65 29.56 -5.20
N PRO A 670 50.46 30.19 -5.45
CA PRO A 670 49.38 30.26 -4.43
C PRO A 670 47.92 30.63 -4.88
N HIS A 671 47.00 30.58 -3.90
CA HIS A 671 45.83 31.47 -3.60
C HIS A 671 44.52 31.58 -4.44
N LYS A 672 43.39 31.43 -3.70
CA LYS A 672 42.08 32.15 -3.66
C LYS A 672 40.93 31.86 -4.68
N VAL A 673 39.88 31.13 -4.21
CA VAL A 673 38.40 31.44 -4.02
C VAL A 673 37.72 32.44 -5.02
N PRO A 674 36.41 32.37 -5.48
CA PRO A 674 35.19 31.63 -4.99
C PRO A 674 34.19 31.02 -6.04
N THR A 675 33.13 30.37 -5.52
CA THR A 675 31.70 30.29 -5.98
C THR A 675 31.22 29.47 -7.19
N MET A 676 30.23 28.61 -6.89
CA MET A 676 29.00 28.20 -7.64
C MET A 676 29.07 27.85 -9.13
N GLY A 677 28.66 26.63 -9.49
CA GLY A 677 28.31 26.27 -10.86
C GLY A 677 27.82 24.83 -11.01
N ALA A 678 26.60 24.70 -11.52
CA ALA A 678 25.82 23.50 -11.75
C ALA A 678 26.51 22.33 -12.50
N VAL A 679 26.10 21.12 -12.11
CA VAL A 679 25.59 20.01 -12.95
C VAL A 679 25.91 20.12 -14.44
N SER A 680 26.78 19.21 -14.92
CA SER A 680 26.96 18.95 -16.34
C SER A 680 26.17 17.71 -16.77
N LEU A 681 25.24 17.95 -17.69
CA LEU A 681 24.48 17.01 -18.47
C LEU A 681 25.35 16.53 -19.65
N ALA A 682 25.48 15.22 -19.84
CA ALA A 682 25.95 14.66 -21.10
C ALA A 682 24.74 14.41 -22.01
N MET A 683 24.68 15.11 -23.13
CA MET A 683 23.69 14.98 -24.20
C MET A 683 24.43 14.99 -25.54
N MET A 684 24.06 14.12 -26.48
CA MET A 684 24.16 14.27 -27.95
C MET A 684 23.83 12.90 -28.58
N ALA A 685 23.17 12.73 -29.72
CA ALA A 685 22.45 13.59 -30.68
C ALA A 685 21.78 12.59 -31.66
N SER A 686 20.64 12.90 -32.30
CA SER A 686 20.58 13.42 -33.68
C SER A 686 19.10 13.70 -34.02
N ILE A 687 18.66 14.94 -34.36
CA ILE A 687 18.79 15.69 -35.64
C ILE A 687 17.83 15.09 -36.72
N MET A 688 16.95 15.80 -37.44
CA MET A 688 16.77 17.21 -37.85
C MET A 688 15.29 17.42 -38.29
N GLY A 689 14.61 18.54 -38.01
CA GLY A 689 14.47 19.73 -38.89
C GLY A 689 12.99 19.89 -39.32
N TRP A 690 12.37 21.07 -39.53
CA TRP A 690 12.82 22.45 -39.61
C TRP A 690 11.59 23.39 -39.63
N LEU A 691 11.73 24.56 -38.98
CA LEU A 691 11.08 25.88 -39.20
C LEU A 691 9.60 26.06 -39.59
N GLY A 692 8.93 26.98 -38.86
CA GLY A 692 8.55 28.25 -39.50
C GLY A 692 7.13 28.81 -39.33
N LEU A 693 7.03 29.84 -38.47
CA LEU A 693 6.16 31.04 -38.53
C LEU A 693 4.61 30.97 -38.45
N ARG A 694 4.14 31.56 -37.34
CA ARG A 694 3.06 32.57 -37.19
C ARG A 694 2.17 32.89 -38.40
N ARG A 695 0.85 32.84 -38.18
CA ARG A 695 -0.08 33.97 -38.41
C ARG A 695 -1.43 33.77 -37.69
N THR A 696 -1.78 34.74 -36.85
CA THR A 696 -3.12 35.02 -36.33
C THR A 696 -4.06 35.49 -37.44
N ARG A 697 -5.32 35.02 -37.45
CA ARG A 697 -6.47 35.82 -37.90
C ARG A 697 -7.81 35.31 -37.34
N GLN A 698 -8.55 36.24 -36.75
CA GLN A 698 -9.94 36.12 -36.33
C GLN A 698 -10.93 36.05 -37.51
N SER A 699 -12.08 35.43 -37.23
CA SER A 699 -13.45 35.89 -37.53
C SER A 699 -14.31 35.13 -38.56
N ARG A 700 -15.57 34.96 -38.12
CA ARG A 700 -16.86 34.81 -38.83
C ARG A 700 -17.35 33.41 -39.26
N SER A 701 -18.33 32.93 -38.48
CA SER A 701 -19.76 32.85 -38.83
C SER A 701 -20.13 32.38 -40.25
N SER A 702 -20.76 31.20 -40.34
CA SER A 702 -22.07 31.04 -40.98
C SER A 702 -22.72 29.70 -40.63
N ALA A 703 -24.03 29.79 -40.41
CA ALA A 703 -24.96 28.69 -40.20
C ALA A 703 -25.19 27.86 -41.48
N LYS A 704 -25.54 26.58 -41.31
CA LYS A 704 -26.71 25.97 -41.96
C LYS A 704 -27.05 24.60 -41.37
N THR A 705 -28.33 24.49 -41.06
CA THR A 705 -29.17 23.33 -40.73
C THR A 705 -29.01 22.12 -41.67
N ALA A 706 -28.98 20.92 -41.09
CA ALA A 706 -29.94 19.83 -41.33
C ALA A 706 -29.89 18.89 -40.12
#